data_AF-A0A6N4WXC3-F1
#
_entry.id   AF-A0A6N4WXC3-F1
#
_cell.length_a   1.000
_cell.length_b   1.000
_cell.length_c   1.000
_cell.angle_alpha   90.00
_cell.angle_beta   90.00
_cell.angle_gamma   90.00
#
_symmetry.space_group_name_H-M   'P 1'
#
loop_
_entity.id
_entity.type
_entity.pdbx_description
1 polymer ?
#
loop_
_entity_poly.entity_id
_entity_poly.type
_entity_poly.pdbx_seq_one_letter_code
_entity_poly.pdbx_strand_id
1 'polypeptide(L)'
;MMTALWYIITKAGKTVTRHTHDKGVCLCIFIAFAQLMSPLSATPAPALDSLSTEQLETRLDTIDAQLLTLASFNMQTGTGAIGYRTAHITPGINEWILVDLEENTQIDQVVLVPSLARAGASKVQADAFPLEFKVVVGLAGDSTGTMVAHYTADDQLLPRIAPVVISFPPMEAAWIKVEALICTQRVWDNVDSLQLSEILIFSGQENVALHRPTRASSSADSYTNGYHQCYLVDGLMPYLMSSNQGKQSVALLSEPNPGEKPTIYIDLQSPQPLNQINLHSIEVSNQIPQSIDSGFATPRGIIVEGALKADFSDAVQLVEYQVNSIFDLGSIMTRKFPTTTCRYVRLILTEPFLQVKNNQKVGFAEIELLYQGENVAEGRPVSSNFKPDSQTRSVDSLTDGRNFYGNILPLRDWIEQLALRHELQTERPRVETELKQRHARQKTNFNRLLLSFAALLVGTIIIILVNRIFRQRAIHQTRKHIAADLHDELGANLHALGLLSDLTQKSKDKPDKLDKLLQRIRGLTERTGAAARYCTDMLEAKEIYEDVPDQMRRSSSRILQGIDHELTFEGEAELHRLSPRKRIDLCLFHKECLTNILRHSGATKATTRLVANKKNLELVITDNGQGLHSSPENRIPNSIMRRSQLLGSKIQVEKPQDGGTRITLKFNFKRLGFR
;
A
#
# COMPACT_ATOMS: atom_id res chain seq x y z
N MET A 1 -19.12 6.06 -18.10
CA MET A 1 -19.52 6.28 -16.69
C MET A 1 -18.50 7.08 -15.88
N MET A 2 -17.67 7.93 -16.52
CA MET A 2 -16.76 8.89 -15.86
C MET A 2 -17.03 10.36 -16.28
N THR A 3 -18.09 10.61 -17.04
CA THR A 3 -18.53 11.97 -17.42
C THR A 3 -19.72 12.47 -16.60
N ALA A 4 -20.32 11.61 -15.77
CA ALA A 4 -21.44 11.98 -14.88
C ALA A 4 -20.99 12.45 -13.48
N LEU A 5 -19.79 12.05 -13.01
CA LEU A 5 -19.30 12.43 -11.68
C LEU A 5 -18.69 13.85 -11.63
N TRP A 6 -18.20 14.36 -12.76
CA TRP A 6 -17.57 15.68 -12.84
C TRP A 6 -18.59 16.84 -12.88
N TYR A 7 -19.83 16.55 -13.27
CA TYR A 7 -20.93 17.54 -13.35
C TYR A 7 -21.63 17.78 -12.00
N ILE A 8 -21.49 16.85 -11.04
CA ILE A 8 -22.10 16.98 -9.69
C ILE A 8 -21.21 17.81 -8.76
N ILE A 9 -19.89 17.71 -8.89
CA ILE A 9 -18.92 18.42 -8.03
C ILE A 9 -18.81 19.91 -8.39
N THR A 10 -19.11 20.28 -9.63
CA THR A 10 -19.03 21.70 -10.08
C THR A 10 -20.28 22.53 -9.77
N LYS A 11 -21.38 21.93 -9.32
CA LYS A 11 -22.66 22.63 -9.05
C LYS A 11 -22.97 22.84 -7.55
N ALA A 12 -22.17 22.30 -6.64
CA ALA A 12 -22.36 22.46 -5.19
C ALA A 12 -21.56 23.62 -4.56
N GLY A 13 -20.70 24.29 -5.33
CA GLY A 13 -19.88 25.41 -4.85
C GLY A 13 -20.39 26.76 -5.34
N LYS A 14 -21.50 27.27 -4.79
CA LYS A 14 -21.88 28.70 -4.77
C LYS A 14 -23.17 28.87 -3.96
N THR A 15 -23.20 29.91 -3.11
CA THR A 15 -24.21 30.27 -2.07
C THR A 15 -24.13 29.40 -0.82
N VAL A 16 -23.74 29.89 0.37
CA VAL A 16 -24.29 31.02 1.14
C VAL A 16 -23.21 31.76 1.96
N THR A 17 -23.40 33.07 2.09
CA THR A 17 -22.59 34.10 2.77
C THR A 17 -22.85 34.23 4.29
N ARG A 18 -21.78 34.54 5.04
CA ARG A 18 -21.65 35.38 6.27
C ARG A 18 -22.90 35.67 7.13
N HIS A 19 -22.88 35.31 8.43
CA HIS A 19 -22.71 36.24 9.58
C HIS A 19 -22.72 35.55 10.98
N THR A 20 -21.87 36.09 11.86
CA THR A 20 -21.96 36.26 13.33
C THR A 20 -21.98 35.09 14.34
N HIS A 21 -20.99 35.19 15.23
CA HIS A 21 -20.98 34.97 16.69
C HIS A 21 -20.92 33.57 17.34
N ASP A 22 -19.89 33.48 18.19
CA ASP A 22 -19.84 32.94 19.55
C ASP A 22 -19.41 31.49 19.82
N LYS A 23 -18.28 31.40 20.55
CA LYS A 23 -18.07 30.57 21.74
C LYS A 23 -18.63 29.15 21.67
N GLY A 24 -17.87 28.25 21.05
CA GLY A 24 -18.20 26.82 21.12
C GLY A 24 -17.12 25.83 20.67
N VAL A 25 -15.91 26.29 20.31
CA VAL A 25 -14.90 25.41 19.67
C VAL A 25 -13.65 25.17 20.53
N CYS A 26 -13.49 25.84 21.68
CA CYS A 26 -12.33 25.61 22.57
C CYS A 26 -12.54 24.53 23.66
N LEU A 27 -13.69 23.85 23.73
CA LEU A 27 -13.96 22.89 24.81
C LEU A 27 -14.01 21.42 24.37
N CYS A 28 -14.00 21.13 23.06
CA CYS A 28 -14.08 19.75 22.54
C CYS A 28 -12.73 19.14 22.14
N ILE A 29 -11.61 19.88 22.27
CA ILE A 29 -10.27 19.39 21.88
C ILE A 29 -9.45 18.89 23.09
N PHE A 30 -9.88 19.19 24.33
CA PHE A 30 -9.15 18.78 25.55
C PHE A 30 -9.67 17.51 26.22
N ILE A 31 -10.82 16.96 25.80
CA ILE A 31 -11.42 15.77 26.45
C ILE A 31 -11.07 14.46 25.69
N ALA A 32 -10.47 14.54 24.49
CA ALA A 32 -10.11 13.36 23.70
C ALA A 32 -8.73 12.76 24.05
N PHE A 33 -7.92 13.40 24.91
CA PHE A 33 -6.58 12.90 25.27
C PHE A 33 -6.52 12.08 26.57
N ALA A 34 -7.63 11.96 27.32
CA ALA A 34 -7.64 11.31 28.63
C ALA A 34 -8.18 9.86 28.65
N GLN A 35 -8.44 9.24 27.49
CA GLN A 35 -9.02 7.88 27.41
C GLN A 35 -8.10 6.81 26.78
N LEU A 36 -6.81 7.09 26.60
CA LEU A 36 -5.84 6.11 26.08
C LEU A 36 -4.95 5.45 27.14
N MET A 37 -5.23 5.66 28.42
CA MET A 37 -4.60 4.92 29.53
C MET A 37 -5.54 3.81 30.00
N SER A 38 -5.73 2.81 29.13
CA SER A 38 -6.26 1.50 29.55
C SER A 38 -5.07 0.62 29.95
N PRO A 39 -5.22 -0.31 30.91
CA PRO A 39 -4.11 -1.13 31.37
C PRO A 39 -3.48 -1.88 30.20
N LEU A 40 -2.14 -1.95 30.19
CA LEU A 40 -1.34 -2.80 29.29
C LEU A 40 -1.69 -4.28 29.57
N SER A 41 -2.84 -4.74 29.12
CA SER A 41 -3.06 -6.13 28.76
C SER A 41 -2.82 -6.22 27.27
N ALA A 42 -1.75 -6.91 26.87
CA ALA A 42 -1.37 -7.14 25.49
C ALA A 42 -2.48 -7.88 24.74
N THR A 43 -3.43 -7.14 24.17
CA THR A 43 -4.19 -7.63 23.02
C THR A 43 -3.18 -7.78 21.90
N PRO A 44 -3.02 -8.97 21.28
CA PRO A 44 -2.09 -9.14 20.18
C PRO A 44 -2.45 -8.13 19.09
N ALA A 45 -1.48 -7.30 18.71
CA ALA A 45 -1.65 -6.37 17.60
C ALA A 45 -2.17 -7.17 16.40
N PRO A 46 -3.17 -6.66 15.66
CA PRO A 46 -3.69 -7.36 14.49
C PRO A 46 -2.52 -7.71 13.57
N ALA A 47 -2.48 -8.95 13.09
CA ALA A 47 -1.42 -9.40 12.19
C ALA A 47 -1.28 -8.38 11.06
N LEU A 48 -0.04 -7.91 10.79
CA LEU A 48 0.25 -6.86 9.80
C LEU A 48 -0.41 -7.13 8.44
N ASP A 49 -0.59 -8.41 8.11
CA ASP A 49 -1.26 -8.89 6.89
C ASP A 49 -2.73 -8.43 6.77
N SER A 50 -3.41 -8.20 7.88
CA SER A 50 -4.82 -7.78 7.93
C SER A 50 -5.05 -6.29 7.69
N LEU A 51 -4.00 -5.47 7.83
CA LEU A 51 -4.09 -4.02 7.66
C LEU A 51 -4.11 -3.62 6.18
N SER A 52 -4.82 -2.55 5.83
CA SER A 52 -4.74 -1.91 4.52
C SER A 52 -3.42 -1.15 4.34
N THR A 53 -3.05 -0.79 3.10
CA THR A 53 -1.84 0.02 2.86
C THR A 53 -1.89 1.37 3.60
N GLU A 54 -3.03 2.06 3.58
CA GLU A 54 -3.24 3.33 4.28
C GLU A 54 -3.13 3.16 5.81
N GLN A 55 -3.64 2.04 6.35
CA GLN A 55 -3.50 1.73 7.77
C GLN A 55 -2.04 1.45 8.15
N LEU A 56 -1.27 0.77 7.28
CA LEU A 56 0.16 0.53 7.49
C LEU A 56 0.96 1.84 7.43
N GLU A 57 0.64 2.76 6.50
CA GLU A 57 1.25 4.09 6.43
C GLU A 57 0.96 4.89 7.71
N THR A 58 -0.32 4.93 8.13
CA THR A 58 -0.74 5.58 9.37
C THR A 58 -0.05 4.97 10.59
N ARG A 59 0.12 3.64 10.61
CA ARG A 59 0.82 2.94 11.70
C ARG A 59 2.30 3.32 11.74
N LEU A 60 2.96 3.40 10.58
CA LEU A 60 4.37 3.83 10.49
C LEU A 60 4.54 5.27 11.00
N ASP A 61 3.68 6.19 10.57
CA ASP A 61 3.70 7.59 11.03
C ASP A 61 3.45 7.69 12.53
N THR A 62 2.52 6.88 13.07
CA THR A 62 2.24 6.81 14.51
C THR A 62 3.44 6.31 15.29
N ILE A 63 4.09 5.25 14.81
CA ILE A 63 5.32 4.70 15.40
C ILE A 63 6.41 5.78 15.43
N ASP A 64 6.63 6.46 14.31
CA ASP A 64 7.66 7.50 14.20
C ASP A 64 7.38 8.69 15.13
N ALA A 65 6.12 9.12 15.24
CA ALA A 65 5.71 10.18 16.16
C ALA A 65 5.91 9.78 17.63
N GLN A 66 5.54 8.55 18.02
CA GLN A 66 5.74 8.06 19.39
C GLN A 66 7.23 7.91 19.72
N LEU A 67 8.05 7.38 18.80
CA LEU A 67 9.49 7.22 19.01
C LEU A 67 10.24 8.54 19.21
N LEU A 68 9.68 9.68 18.79
CA LEU A 68 10.27 11.00 19.06
C LEU A 68 10.06 11.46 20.50
N THR A 69 8.97 11.03 21.15
CA THR A 69 8.61 11.50 22.49
C THR A 69 9.02 10.53 23.59
N LEU A 70 9.14 9.23 23.31
CA LEU A 70 9.51 8.24 24.33
C LEU A 70 10.93 8.45 24.88
N ALA A 71 11.14 8.05 26.13
CA ALA A 71 12.45 7.97 26.76
C ALA A 71 13.48 7.19 25.94
N SER A 72 14.76 7.58 25.97
CA SER A 72 15.82 6.99 25.14
C SER A 72 16.68 5.94 25.87
N PHE A 73 17.26 5.01 25.11
CA PHE A 73 18.23 4.03 25.61
C PHE A 73 19.64 4.65 25.75
N ASN A 74 19.78 5.68 26.57
CA ASN A 74 21.10 6.14 26.98
C ASN A 74 21.65 5.14 27.99
N MET A 75 22.82 4.58 27.70
CA MET A 75 23.44 3.57 28.56
C MET A 75 24.39 4.22 29.54
N GLN A 76 24.43 3.70 30.76
CA GLN A 76 25.45 4.09 31.73
C GLN A 76 26.82 3.64 31.22
N THR A 77 27.75 4.59 31.13
CA THR A 77 29.15 4.33 30.82
C THR A 77 29.96 4.50 32.10
N GLY A 78 30.82 3.54 32.42
CA GLY A 78 31.62 3.54 33.64
C GLY A 78 31.72 2.16 34.28
N THR A 79 32.10 2.14 35.55
CA THR A 79 32.12 0.96 36.43
C THR A 79 30.98 1.04 37.44
N GLY A 80 30.21 -0.04 37.61
CA GLY A 80 29.07 -0.10 38.53
C GLY A 80 28.55 -1.53 38.64
N ALA A 81 27.48 -1.73 39.42
CA ALA A 81 26.84 -3.03 39.54
C ALA A 81 26.29 -3.48 38.18
N ILE A 82 26.48 -4.76 37.84
CA ILE A 82 25.98 -5.36 36.59
C ILE A 82 24.67 -6.10 36.83
N GLY A 83 24.46 -6.60 38.05
CA GLY A 83 23.28 -7.34 38.48
C GLY A 83 23.63 -8.74 38.98
N TYR A 84 22.81 -9.71 38.61
CA TYR A 84 22.96 -11.11 39.00
C TYR A 84 23.44 -11.98 37.84
N ARG A 85 24.22 -13.00 38.19
CA ARG A 85 24.67 -14.05 37.28
C ARG A 85 24.68 -15.38 37.99
N THR A 86 24.13 -16.41 37.35
CA THR A 86 24.26 -17.81 37.77
C THR A 86 25.71 -18.25 37.87
N ALA A 87 26.09 -18.95 38.96
CA ALA A 87 27.45 -19.45 39.15
C ALA A 87 27.83 -20.54 38.15
N HIS A 88 26.93 -21.50 37.99
CA HIS A 88 27.02 -22.65 37.10
C HIS A 88 25.60 -23.13 36.81
N ILE A 89 25.34 -23.58 35.59
CA ILE A 89 24.09 -24.24 35.27
C ILE A 89 24.22 -25.73 35.53
N THR A 90 23.27 -26.28 36.30
CA THR A 90 23.17 -27.72 36.52
C THR A 90 22.19 -28.33 35.52
N PRO A 91 22.61 -29.27 34.66
CA PRO A 91 21.71 -29.88 33.68
C PRO A 91 20.46 -30.50 34.33
N GLY A 92 19.28 -30.15 33.80
CA GLY A 92 18.00 -30.67 34.29
C GLY A 92 17.43 -29.96 35.52
N ILE A 93 18.12 -28.95 36.05
CA ILE A 93 17.60 -28.06 37.10
C ILE A 93 17.33 -26.69 36.50
N ASN A 94 16.11 -26.19 36.67
CA ASN A 94 15.77 -24.83 36.24
C ASN A 94 16.44 -23.81 37.16
N GLU A 95 17.05 -22.78 36.58
CA GLU A 95 17.57 -21.66 37.33
C GLU A 95 16.41 -20.76 37.76
N TRP A 96 16.48 -20.21 38.98
CA TRP A 96 15.43 -19.35 39.50
C TRP A 96 15.98 -18.26 40.41
N ILE A 97 15.24 -17.16 40.46
CA ILE A 97 15.46 -16.01 41.34
C ILE A 97 14.16 -15.77 42.10
N LEU A 98 14.25 -15.55 43.41
CA LEU A 98 13.13 -15.24 44.28
C LEU A 98 13.41 -13.93 45.03
N VAL A 99 12.48 -12.99 44.94
CA VAL A 99 12.44 -11.76 45.73
C VAL A 99 11.40 -11.92 46.82
N ASP A 100 11.80 -11.72 48.08
CA ASP A 100 10.95 -11.84 49.27
C ASP A 100 10.49 -10.44 49.71
N LEU A 101 9.20 -10.14 49.63
CA LEU A 101 8.66 -8.85 50.03
C LEU A 101 8.52 -8.70 51.56
N GLU A 102 8.81 -9.76 52.32
CA GLU A 102 8.73 -9.87 53.79
C GLU A 102 7.31 -9.78 54.38
N GLU A 103 6.41 -9.07 53.71
CA GLU A 103 5.00 -8.94 54.07
C GLU A 103 4.10 -9.04 52.84
N ASN A 104 2.82 -9.39 53.06
CA ASN A 104 1.82 -9.38 51.98
C ASN A 104 1.63 -7.95 51.50
N THR A 105 2.08 -7.68 50.29
CA THR A 105 2.03 -6.37 49.64
C THR A 105 1.19 -6.47 48.38
N GLN A 106 0.38 -5.44 48.12
CA GLN A 106 -0.34 -5.32 46.84
C GLN A 106 0.67 -5.08 45.73
N ILE A 107 0.55 -5.78 44.61
CA ILE A 107 1.40 -5.61 43.44
C ILE A 107 0.57 -5.70 42.16
N ASP A 108 0.98 -4.96 41.12
CA ASP A 108 0.28 -4.92 39.83
C ASP A 108 1.21 -5.07 38.62
N GLN A 109 2.52 -5.04 38.83
CA GLN A 109 3.51 -5.16 37.76
C GLN A 109 4.84 -5.70 38.26
N VAL A 110 5.48 -6.53 37.44
CA VAL A 110 6.87 -6.98 37.61
C VAL A 110 7.65 -6.56 36.37
N VAL A 111 8.86 -6.05 36.57
CA VAL A 111 9.77 -5.68 35.48
C VAL A 111 11.06 -6.45 35.62
N LEU A 112 11.49 -7.10 34.54
CA LEU A 112 12.78 -7.76 34.44
C LEU A 112 13.72 -6.91 33.58
N VAL A 113 14.78 -6.39 34.17
CA VAL A 113 15.78 -5.58 33.46
C VAL A 113 16.92 -6.48 32.99
N PRO A 114 17.23 -6.52 31.68
CA PRO A 114 18.32 -7.37 31.18
C PRO A 114 19.70 -6.83 31.56
N SER A 115 20.63 -7.72 31.91
CA SER A 115 22.05 -7.38 31.85
C SER A 115 22.44 -7.18 30.37
N LEU A 116 23.29 -6.20 30.07
CA LEU A 116 23.63 -5.85 28.70
C LEU A 116 25.09 -6.16 28.37
N ALA A 117 25.33 -6.72 27.18
CA ALA A 117 26.67 -6.94 26.64
C ALA A 117 26.78 -6.42 25.20
N ARG A 118 28.03 -6.13 24.80
CA ARG A 118 28.35 -5.81 23.41
C ARG A 118 28.53 -7.10 22.62
N ALA A 119 27.67 -7.32 21.62
CA ALA A 119 27.79 -8.37 20.62
C ALA A 119 28.46 -7.81 19.36
N GLY A 120 29.75 -8.06 19.16
CA GLY A 120 30.50 -7.58 17.99
C GLY A 120 30.76 -6.06 17.98
N ALA A 121 31.05 -5.50 16.80
CA ALA A 121 31.66 -4.16 16.66
C ALA A 121 30.79 -2.98 17.13
N SER A 122 29.44 -3.11 17.16
CA SER A 122 28.55 -1.99 17.53
C SER A 122 27.17 -2.37 18.04
N LYS A 123 26.87 -3.66 18.26
CA LYS A 123 25.53 -4.10 18.68
C LYS A 123 25.54 -4.34 20.19
N VAL A 124 24.59 -3.74 20.91
CA VAL A 124 24.29 -4.08 22.31
C VAL A 124 23.10 -5.03 22.31
N GLN A 125 23.12 -6.03 23.18
CA GLN A 125 22.02 -6.95 23.40
C GLN A 125 22.00 -7.42 24.85
N ALA A 126 20.88 -8.00 25.28
CA ALA A 126 20.78 -8.71 26.54
C ALA A 126 21.77 -9.87 26.59
N ASP A 127 22.53 -9.96 27.68
CA ASP A 127 23.51 -11.02 27.94
C ASP A 127 22.84 -12.10 28.78
N ALA A 128 22.78 -13.33 28.28
CA ALA A 128 22.22 -14.49 28.97
C ALA A 128 20.82 -14.27 29.62
N PHE A 129 19.96 -13.47 28.98
CA PHE A 129 18.55 -13.33 29.37
C PHE A 129 17.79 -14.60 28.96
N PRO A 130 16.89 -15.14 29.78
CA PRO A 130 16.28 -16.44 29.52
C PRO A 130 15.44 -16.42 28.23
N LEU A 131 15.54 -17.49 27.44
CA LEU A 131 14.73 -17.67 26.22
C LEU A 131 13.31 -18.07 26.57
N GLU A 132 13.16 -18.93 27.57
CA GLU A 132 11.88 -19.35 28.11
C GLU A 132 11.89 -19.20 29.63
N PHE A 133 10.88 -18.54 30.18
CA PHE A 133 10.76 -18.32 31.62
C PHE A 133 9.31 -18.09 32.04
N LYS A 134 9.05 -18.30 33.33
CA LYS A 134 7.78 -17.95 33.96
C LYS A 134 8.00 -17.09 35.19
N VAL A 135 7.01 -16.26 35.48
CA VAL A 135 6.95 -15.44 36.71
C VAL A 135 5.80 -15.95 37.55
N VAL A 136 6.11 -16.30 38.79
CA VAL A 136 5.17 -16.86 39.76
C VAL A 136 5.18 -15.95 40.99
N VAL A 137 4.01 -15.61 41.50
CA VAL A 137 3.85 -14.79 42.71
C VAL A 137 3.12 -15.62 43.76
N GLY A 138 3.48 -15.49 45.03
CA GLY A 138 2.80 -16.24 46.08
C GLY A 138 2.66 -15.46 47.37
N LEU A 139 1.71 -15.91 48.20
CA LEU A 139 1.46 -15.36 49.53
C LEU A 139 2.43 -15.94 50.56
N ALA A 140 2.50 -15.32 51.73
CA ALA A 140 3.28 -15.85 52.84
C ALA A 140 2.79 -17.27 53.20
N GLY A 141 3.73 -18.23 53.25
CA GLY A 141 3.43 -19.64 53.53
C GLY A 141 2.93 -20.46 52.33
N ASP A 142 2.66 -19.86 51.18
CA ASP A 142 2.38 -20.56 49.94
C ASP A 142 3.70 -20.92 49.24
N SER A 143 3.91 -22.20 48.94
CA SER A 143 5.09 -22.71 48.21
C SER A 143 4.85 -22.89 46.71
N THR A 144 3.60 -22.78 46.25
CA THR A 144 3.18 -23.01 44.86
C THR A 144 3.05 -21.71 44.09
N GLY A 145 2.37 -20.72 44.65
CA GLY A 145 2.09 -19.46 44.01
C GLY A 145 1.14 -19.56 42.80
N THR A 146 0.89 -18.41 42.20
CA THR A 146 0.10 -18.20 40.99
C THR A 146 1.04 -17.72 39.88
N MET A 147 0.98 -18.36 38.72
CA MET A 147 1.75 -17.93 37.55
C MET A 147 1.09 -16.70 36.93
N VAL A 148 1.82 -15.59 36.85
CA VAL A 148 1.33 -14.33 36.27
C VAL A 148 1.84 -14.09 34.85
N ALA A 149 2.94 -14.76 34.45
CA ALA A 149 3.44 -14.73 33.09
C ALA A 149 4.22 -15.99 32.73
N HIS A 150 4.20 -16.34 31.45
CA HIS A 150 5.02 -17.38 30.83
C HIS A 150 5.40 -16.89 29.43
N TYR A 151 6.70 -16.82 29.16
CA TYR A 151 7.27 -16.45 27.87
C TYR A 151 8.08 -17.60 27.32
N THR A 152 7.98 -17.80 26.01
CA THR A 152 8.58 -18.86 25.21
C THR A 152 9.34 -18.29 24.02
N ALA A 153 10.01 -19.16 23.25
CA ALA A 153 10.68 -18.75 22.02
C ALA A 153 9.71 -18.15 20.97
N ASP A 154 8.44 -18.55 20.98
CA ASP A 154 7.42 -18.05 20.03
C ASP A 154 7.05 -16.58 20.28
N ASP A 155 7.26 -16.09 21.50
CA ASP A 155 7.02 -14.69 21.88
C ASP A 155 8.09 -13.74 21.29
N GLN A 156 9.20 -14.28 20.75
CA GLN A 156 10.26 -13.51 20.08
C GLN A 156 10.81 -12.34 20.91
N LEU A 157 10.91 -12.50 22.23
CA LEU A 157 11.43 -11.47 23.13
C LEU A 157 12.87 -11.05 22.80
N LEU A 158 13.69 -11.98 22.31
CA LEU A 158 15.11 -11.75 22.00
C LEU A 158 15.33 -11.57 20.49
N PRO A 159 16.29 -10.71 20.07
CA PRO A 159 17.22 -9.95 20.91
C PRO A 159 16.58 -8.70 21.53
N ARG A 160 16.85 -8.47 22.82
CA ARG A 160 16.31 -7.33 23.58
C ARG A 160 17.42 -6.46 24.14
N ILE A 161 17.14 -5.18 24.36
CA ILE A 161 17.97 -4.29 25.20
C ILE A 161 17.17 -3.55 26.27
N ALA A 162 15.84 -3.61 26.22
CA ALA A 162 14.93 -2.89 27.10
C ALA A 162 14.43 -3.79 28.25
N PRO A 163 13.90 -3.20 29.34
CA PRO A 163 13.18 -3.95 30.35
C PRO A 163 11.98 -4.72 29.77
N VAL A 164 11.67 -5.88 30.34
CA VAL A 164 10.43 -6.63 30.08
C VAL A 164 9.42 -6.27 31.15
N VAL A 165 8.33 -5.60 30.74
CA VAL A 165 7.25 -5.16 31.64
C VAL A 165 6.12 -6.18 31.63
N ILE A 166 5.76 -6.68 32.81
CA ILE A 166 4.75 -7.72 33.01
C ILE A 166 3.67 -7.14 33.92
N SER A 167 2.59 -6.64 33.33
CA SER A 167 1.44 -6.07 34.05
C SER A 167 0.34 -7.11 34.25
N PHE A 168 -0.29 -7.12 35.42
CA PHE A 168 -1.40 -8.00 35.76
C PHE A 168 -2.39 -7.28 36.70
N PRO A 169 -3.63 -7.78 36.88
CA PRO A 169 -4.57 -7.19 37.82
C PRO A 169 -3.96 -7.13 39.24
N PRO A 170 -4.19 -6.05 40.01
CA PRO A 170 -3.65 -5.92 41.36
C PRO A 170 -3.96 -7.14 42.23
N MET A 171 -2.94 -7.67 42.90
CA MET A 171 -3.05 -8.83 43.77
C MET A 171 -2.06 -8.76 44.93
N GLU A 172 -2.33 -9.50 46.02
CA GLU A 172 -1.37 -9.63 47.12
C GLU A 172 -0.28 -10.65 46.80
N ALA A 173 0.96 -10.32 47.18
CA ALA A 173 2.09 -11.23 47.17
C ALA A 173 3.02 -10.97 48.36
N ALA A 174 3.65 -12.02 48.87
CA ALA A 174 4.77 -11.94 49.79
C ALA A 174 6.09 -12.31 49.11
N TRP A 175 6.06 -12.99 47.96
CA TRP A 175 7.25 -13.30 47.20
C TRP A 175 6.96 -13.39 45.70
N ILE A 176 7.99 -13.13 44.91
CA ILE A 176 7.98 -13.25 43.45
C ILE A 176 9.13 -14.16 43.06
N LYS A 177 8.86 -15.13 42.19
CA LYS A 177 9.85 -16.06 41.65
C LYS A 177 9.88 -15.98 40.13
N VAL A 178 11.05 -15.69 39.58
CA VAL A 178 11.38 -15.80 38.16
C VAL A 178 12.07 -17.14 37.95
N GLU A 179 11.50 -18.01 37.13
CA GLU A 179 12.07 -19.33 36.84
C GLU A 179 12.42 -19.41 35.35
N ALA A 180 13.72 -19.54 35.04
CA ALA A 180 14.23 -19.73 33.71
C ALA A 180 14.12 -21.22 33.33
N LEU A 181 13.25 -21.51 32.36
CA LEU A 181 13.04 -22.86 31.82
C LEU A 181 14.09 -23.18 30.76
N ILE A 182 14.50 -22.18 29.97
CA ILE A 182 15.59 -22.27 29.00
C ILE A 182 16.48 -21.04 29.15
N CYS A 183 17.71 -21.27 29.61
CA CYS A 183 18.75 -20.26 29.70
C CYS A 183 19.40 -20.00 28.32
N THR A 184 19.97 -18.82 28.13
CA THR A 184 20.75 -18.51 26.92
C THR A 184 22.23 -18.37 27.23
N GLN A 185 23.04 -18.31 26.18
CA GLN A 185 24.49 -18.24 26.27
C GLN A 185 24.98 -16.82 26.50
N ARG A 186 26.00 -16.69 27.35
CA ARG A 186 26.75 -15.43 27.51
C ARG A 186 27.46 -15.05 26.23
N VAL A 187 27.46 -13.77 25.91
CA VAL A 187 27.97 -13.23 24.64
C VAL A 187 29.48 -13.46 24.44
N TRP A 188 30.27 -13.48 25.52
CA TRP A 188 31.73 -13.47 25.44
C TRP A 188 32.38 -14.86 25.45
N ASP A 189 31.78 -15.86 26.11
CA ASP A 189 32.32 -17.22 26.23
C ASP A 189 31.35 -18.34 25.84
N ASN A 190 30.11 -18.01 25.45
CA ASN A 190 29.05 -18.95 25.06
C ASN A 190 28.66 -19.96 26.15
N VAL A 191 28.88 -19.65 27.42
CA VAL A 191 28.43 -20.49 28.54
C VAL A 191 26.97 -20.17 28.85
N ASP A 192 26.14 -21.20 29.00
CA ASP A 192 24.75 -21.03 29.41
C ASP A 192 24.68 -20.36 30.79
N SER A 193 23.81 -19.36 30.95
CA SER A 193 23.65 -18.61 32.20
C SER A 193 22.25 -17.99 32.29
N LEU A 194 21.82 -17.62 33.49
CA LEU A 194 20.76 -16.64 33.71
C LEU A 194 21.41 -15.35 34.22
N GLN A 195 21.13 -14.23 33.56
CA GLN A 195 21.57 -12.90 33.99
C GLN A 195 20.43 -11.88 33.89
N LEU A 196 20.30 -11.08 34.94
CA LEU A 196 19.39 -9.94 35.03
C LEU A 196 20.13 -8.81 35.73
N SER A 197 19.91 -7.58 35.27
CA SER A 197 20.49 -6.41 35.91
C SER A 197 19.73 -6.04 37.18
N GLU A 198 18.40 -6.11 37.13
CA GLU A 198 17.51 -5.54 38.14
C GLU A 198 16.10 -6.16 38.00
N ILE A 199 15.36 -6.26 39.10
CA ILE A 199 13.97 -6.69 39.17
C ILE A 199 13.17 -5.64 39.93
N LEU A 200 12.27 -4.96 39.22
CA LEU A 200 11.37 -3.98 39.83
C LEU A 200 10.01 -4.62 40.04
N ILE A 201 9.38 -4.35 41.18
CA ILE A 201 8.03 -4.84 41.49
C ILE A 201 7.21 -3.64 41.94
N PHE A 202 6.12 -3.35 41.25
CA PHE A 202 5.35 -2.13 41.48
C PHE A 202 4.03 -2.39 42.19
N SER A 203 3.74 -1.51 43.15
CA SER A 203 2.42 -1.25 43.73
C SER A 203 2.02 0.18 43.34
N GLY A 204 1.22 0.36 42.29
CA GLY A 204 1.02 1.70 41.74
C GLY A 204 2.36 2.29 41.26
N GLN A 205 2.75 3.46 41.75
CA GLN A 205 4.01 4.12 41.37
C GLN A 205 5.23 3.69 42.21
N GLU A 206 5.02 2.92 43.29
CA GLU A 206 6.11 2.54 44.20
C GLU A 206 6.77 1.22 43.81
N ASN A 207 8.10 1.20 43.67
CA ASN A 207 8.87 -0.04 43.59
C ASN A 207 9.00 -0.66 44.99
N VAL A 208 8.25 -1.73 45.27
CA VAL A 208 8.24 -2.43 46.56
C VAL A 208 9.37 -3.45 46.72
N ALA A 209 10.06 -3.79 45.63
CA ALA A 209 11.21 -4.72 45.68
C ALA A 209 12.48 -4.10 46.26
N LEU A 210 12.59 -2.76 46.30
CA LEU A 210 13.84 -2.07 46.63
C LEU A 210 14.44 -2.55 47.98
N HIS A 211 15.68 -3.05 47.90
CA HIS A 211 16.50 -3.63 48.97
C HIS A 211 15.86 -4.80 49.73
N ARG A 212 14.86 -5.46 49.14
CA ARG A 212 14.27 -6.65 49.72
C ARG A 212 15.22 -7.86 49.65
N PRO A 213 15.09 -8.86 50.55
CA PRO A 213 15.90 -10.06 50.46
C PRO A 213 15.70 -10.82 49.13
N THR A 214 16.79 -11.29 48.55
CA THR A 214 16.77 -12.12 47.34
C THR A 214 17.41 -13.49 47.59
N ARG A 215 16.90 -14.50 46.91
CA ARG A 215 17.45 -15.88 46.87
C ARG A 215 17.51 -16.33 45.43
N ALA A 216 18.49 -17.15 45.09
CA ALA A 216 18.58 -17.76 43.75
C ALA A 216 19.01 -19.23 43.84
N SER A 217 18.78 -19.98 42.76
CA SER A 217 19.24 -21.36 42.59
C SER A 217 20.75 -21.51 42.72
N SER A 218 21.50 -20.56 42.17
CA SER A 218 22.94 -20.37 42.36
C SER A 218 23.28 -18.90 42.14
N SER A 219 24.44 -18.43 42.60
CA SER A 219 24.88 -17.06 42.30
C SER A 219 26.39 -16.97 42.23
N ALA A 220 26.91 -16.29 41.22
CA ALA A 220 28.33 -15.97 41.06
C ALA A 220 28.74 -14.82 42.00
N ASP A 221 28.33 -14.92 43.28
CA ASP A 221 28.47 -13.84 44.26
C ASP A 221 29.94 -13.53 44.49
N SER A 222 30.34 -12.36 44.01
CA SER A 222 31.64 -11.77 44.29
C SER A 222 31.45 -10.27 44.33
N TYR A 223 31.40 -9.72 45.54
CA TYR A 223 31.23 -8.28 45.80
C TYR A 223 32.35 -7.41 45.18
N THR A 224 33.41 -8.04 44.66
CA THR A 224 34.51 -7.38 43.94
C THR A 224 34.33 -7.34 42.42
N ASN A 225 33.37 -8.09 41.85
CA ASN A 225 33.26 -8.32 40.40
C ASN A 225 31.92 -7.86 39.78
N GLY A 226 31.15 -7.01 40.46
CA GLY A 226 29.92 -6.40 39.93
C GLY A 226 28.72 -7.34 39.78
N TYR A 227 28.87 -8.61 40.20
CA TYR A 227 27.78 -9.59 40.25
C TYR A 227 27.48 -10.00 41.68
N HIS A 228 26.23 -9.81 42.09
CA HIS A 228 25.72 -10.27 43.38
C HIS A 228 24.20 -10.31 43.34
N GLN A 229 23.57 -11.27 44.03
CA GLN A 229 22.11 -11.37 44.07
C GLN A 229 21.40 -10.15 44.68
N CYS A 230 22.09 -9.34 45.50
CA CYS A 230 21.49 -8.12 46.07
C CYS A 230 21.31 -6.99 45.04
N TYR A 231 22.07 -7.01 43.94
CA TYR A 231 21.95 -6.03 42.87
C TYR A 231 20.69 -6.23 42.02
N LEU A 232 19.94 -7.32 42.24
CA LEU A 232 18.64 -7.55 41.60
C LEU A 232 17.52 -6.65 42.11
N VAL A 233 17.76 -5.85 43.14
CA VAL A 233 16.75 -5.02 43.82
C VAL A 233 17.36 -3.74 44.41
N ASP A 234 18.52 -3.29 43.95
CA ASP A 234 19.22 -2.12 44.52
C ASP A 234 18.78 -0.77 43.91
N GLY A 235 17.95 -0.82 42.86
CA GLY A 235 17.46 0.32 42.11
C GLY A 235 18.42 0.79 41.02
N LEU A 236 19.56 0.13 40.81
CA LEU A 236 20.58 0.51 39.84
C LEU A 236 20.38 -0.23 38.52
N MET A 237 20.38 0.52 37.43
CA MET A 237 20.06 -0.01 36.10
C MET A 237 21.11 0.40 35.07
N PRO A 238 21.22 -0.32 33.94
CA PRO A 238 22.23 -0.02 32.92
C PRO A 238 21.87 1.21 32.06
N TYR A 239 20.74 1.87 32.35
CA TYR A 239 20.24 3.02 31.60
C TYR A 239 20.40 4.33 32.40
N LEU A 240 20.57 5.43 31.68
CA LEU A 240 20.51 6.78 32.19
C LEU A 240 19.11 7.35 31.99
N MET A 241 18.55 7.99 33.02
CA MET A 241 17.24 8.64 32.97
C MET A 241 17.23 9.73 31.90
N SER A 242 16.54 9.47 30.79
CA SER A 242 16.46 10.38 29.66
C SER A 242 15.06 10.33 29.06
N SER A 243 14.28 11.37 29.33
CA SER A 243 12.91 11.50 28.84
C SER A 243 12.82 11.95 27.38
N ASN A 244 13.89 12.48 26.79
CA ASN A 244 13.88 13.21 25.51
C ASN A 244 12.93 14.42 25.47
N GLN A 245 12.44 14.87 26.63
CA GLN A 245 11.45 15.92 26.74
C GLN A 245 11.85 16.96 27.78
N GLY A 246 11.32 18.18 27.63
CA GLY A 246 11.53 19.23 28.60
C GLY A 246 12.86 19.98 28.44
N LYS A 247 13.15 20.82 29.43
CA LYS A 247 14.38 21.63 29.43
C LYS A 247 15.48 20.84 30.13
N GLN A 248 16.70 20.95 29.61
CA GLN A 248 17.87 20.41 30.29
C GLN A 248 18.25 21.29 31.48
N SER A 249 18.74 20.66 32.54
CA SER A 249 19.34 21.33 33.69
C SER A 249 20.78 20.87 33.87
N VAL A 250 21.64 21.78 34.33
CA VAL A 250 23.04 21.47 34.60
C VAL A 250 23.15 21.15 36.08
N ALA A 251 23.67 19.96 36.38
CA ALA A 251 23.88 19.49 37.75
C ALA A 251 24.62 20.50 38.62
N LEU A 252 24.31 20.54 39.91
CA LEU A 252 25.10 21.29 40.88
C LEU A 252 26.47 20.63 41.03
N LEU A 253 27.54 21.43 41.03
CA LEU A 253 28.89 21.01 41.37
C LEU A 253 29.51 22.10 42.23
N SER A 254 30.20 21.68 43.29
CA SER A 254 30.89 22.58 44.21
C SER A 254 32.21 21.97 44.68
N GLU A 255 33.14 22.84 45.05
CA GLU A 255 34.41 22.50 45.69
C GLU A 255 34.43 23.11 47.10
N PRO A 256 33.77 22.48 48.09
CA PRO A 256 33.70 22.99 49.46
C PRO A 256 35.10 23.01 50.12
N ASN A 257 35.28 23.92 51.08
CA ASN A 257 36.56 24.03 51.78
C ASN A 257 36.81 22.78 52.65
N PRO A 258 38.06 22.29 52.72
CA PRO A 258 38.41 21.18 53.60
C PRO A 258 38.02 21.46 55.06
N GLY A 259 37.25 20.55 55.67
CA GLY A 259 36.83 20.63 57.07
C GLY A 259 35.48 21.31 57.31
N GLU A 260 34.89 21.96 56.30
CA GLU A 260 33.47 22.30 56.33
C GLU A 260 32.63 21.02 56.18
N LYS A 261 31.42 21.03 56.74
CA LYS A 261 30.41 19.99 56.50
C LYS A 261 29.41 20.53 55.48
N PRO A 262 29.57 20.20 54.18
CA PRO A 262 28.66 20.71 53.16
C PRO A 262 27.25 20.23 53.49
N THR A 263 26.29 21.16 53.51
CA THR A 263 24.90 20.89 53.87
C THR A 263 23.97 21.57 52.88
N ILE A 264 22.99 20.81 52.40
CA ILE A 264 21.91 21.27 51.53
C ILE A 264 20.63 21.33 52.37
N TYR A 265 19.82 22.37 52.18
CA TYR A 265 18.56 22.60 52.88
C TYR A 265 17.44 22.78 51.86
N ILE A 266 16.32 22.07 52.05
CA ILE A 266 15.12 22.13 51.23
C ILE A 266 13.93 22.53 52.13
N ASP A 267 13.18 23.57 51.76
CA ASP A 267 11.91 23.96 52.41
C ASP A 267 10.74 23.51 51.52
N LEU A 268 10.01 22.48 51.95
CA LEU A 268 8.80 21.99 51.27
C LEU A 268 7.61 22.97 51.37
N GLN A 269 7.80 24.11 52.03
CA GLN A 269 6.87 25.22 52.26
C GLN A 269 5.68 24.88 53.17
N SER A 270 5.35 23.60 53.29
CA SER A 270 4.31 23.04 54.17
C SER A 270 4.75 21.66 54.66
N PRO A 271 4.23 21.17 55.80
CA PRO A 271 4.48 19.80 56.23
C PRO A 271 3.96 18.79 55.19
N GLN A 272 4.84 17.93 54.70
CA GLN A 272 4.54 16.87 53.74
C GLN A 272 4.99 15.51 54.31
N PRO A 273 4.24 14.43 54.09
CA PRO A 273 4.75 13.08 54.35
C PRO A 273 5.84 12.74 53.34
N LEU A 274 6.87 12.00 53.78
CA LEU A 274 7.98 11.51 52.96
C LEU A 274 8.27 10.05 53.33
N ASN A 275 8.59 9.21 52.36
CA ASN A 275 9.03 7.82 52.60
C ASN A 275 10.22 7.39 51.73
N GLN A 276 10.67 8.23 50.81
CA GLN A 276 11.75 7.91 49.88
C GLN A 276 12.54 9.17 49.49
N ILE A 277 13.82 8.96 49.20
CA ILE A 277 14.70 9.95 48.58
C ILE A 277 15.42 9.31 47.39
N ASN A 278 15.49 10.03 46.27
CA ASN A 278 16.32 9.68 45.12
C ASN A 278 17.41 10.75 44.96
N LEU A 279 18.65 10.32 44.86
CA LEU A 279 19.79 11.18 44.60
C LEU A 279 20.29 10.91 43.19
N HIS A 280 20.13 11.88 42.29
CA HIS A 280 20.62 11.77 40.92
C HIS A 280 22.09 12.20 40.89
N SER A 281 22.96 11.27 40.52
CA SER A 281 24.40 11.54 40.37
C SER A 281 24.65 12.51 39.21
N ILE A 282 25.81 13.18 39.22
CA ILE A 282 26.19 14.05 38.11
C ILE A 282 26.46 13.20 36.86
N GLU A 283 25.80 13.53 35.75
CA GLU A 283 26.13 12.91 34.47
C GLU A 283 27.54 13.33 34.03
N VAL A 284 28.44 12.35 33.99
CA VAL A 284 29.78 12.51 33.44
C VAL A 284 29.76 12.32 31.92
N SER A 285 30.65 13.06 31.25
CA SER A 285 30.79 13.14 29.79
C SER A 285 30.41 11.88 29.00
N ASN A 286 29.69 12.05 27.89
CA ASN A 286 29.39 10.99 26.90
C ASN A 286 30.62 10.53 26.09
N GLN A 287 31.84 10.89 26.50
CA GLN A 287 33.08 10.48 25.84
C GLN A 287 33.40 9.01 26.12
N ILE A 288 33.89 8.31 25.09
CA ILE A 288 34.40 6.94 25.21
C ILE A 288 35.86 6.95 24.72
N PRO A 289 36.87 6.69 25.59
CA PRO A 289 36.75 6.43 27.03
C PRO A 289 36.40 7.68 27.84
N GLN A 290 35.85 7.49 29.03
CA GLN A 290 35.61 8.57 29.98
C GLN A 290 36.92 9.02 30.65
N SER A 291 37.04 10.32 30.90
CA SER A 291 38.19 10.93 31.58
C SER A 291 37.97 11.17 33.08
N ILE A 292 36.81 10.78 33.60
CA ILE A 292 36.36 11.01 34.97
C ILE A 292 35.86 9.67 35.55
N ASP A 293 36.18 9.43 36.83
CA ASP A 293 35.79 8.23 37.56
C ASP A 293 34.26 8.15 37.76
N SER A 294 33.76 6.92 37.94
CA SER A 294 32.36 6.67 38.28
C SER A 294 32.02 7.24 39.66
N GLY A 295 30.83 7.85 39.79
CA GLY A 295 30.43 8.56 41.02
C GLY A 295 31.12 9.90 41.21
N PHE A 296 31.56 10.55 40.14
CA PHE A 296 32.17 11.87 40.19
C PHE A 296 31.37 12.86 41.05
N ALA A 297 32.06 13.49 41.99
CA ALA A 297 31.49 14.45 42.93
C ALA A 297 30.31 13.93 43.79
N THR A 298 30.02 12.62 43.75
CA THR A 298 28.99 12.01 44.58
C THR A 298 29.58 11.75 45.97
N PRO A 299 29.01 12.31 47.05
CA PRO A 299 29.49 12.07 48.40
C PRO A 299 29.39 10.59 48.79
N ARG A 300 30.39 10.10 49.53
CA ARG A 300 30.42 8.73 50.05
C ARG A 300 29.56 8.54 51.29
N GLY A 301 29.31 9.60 52.04
CA GLY A 301 28.53 9.59 53.27
C GLY A 301 27.55 10.75 53.28
N ILE A 302 26.27 10.46 53.51
CA ILE A 302 25.18 11.45 53.54
C ILE A 302 24.22 11.09 54.66
N ILE A 303 23.94 12.04 55.54
CA ILE A 303 22.87 11.93 56.53
C ILE A 303 21.72 12.84 56.09
N VAL A 304 20.52 12.28 56.00
CA VAL A 304 19.30 13.02 55.64
C VAL A 304 18.45 13.17 56.89
N GLU A 305 18.12 14.40 57.25
CA GLU A 305 17.26 14.71 58.38
C GLU A 305 16.06 15.54 57.95
N GLY A 306 14.92 15.27 58.58
CA GLY A 306 13.68 16.00 58.39
C GLY A 306 13.26 16.70 59.67
N ALA A 307 12.65 17.88 59.56
CA ALA A 307 12.21 18.70 60.68
C ALA A 307 10.90 19.43 60.35
N LEU A 308 10.13 19.83 61.36
CA LEU A 308 8.98 20.74 61.16
C LEU A 308 9.40 22.20 61.37
N LYS A 309 10.48 22.46 62.12
CA LYS A 309 11.01 23.80 62.38
C LYS A 309 12.23 24.11 61.53
N ALA A 310 12.36 25.37 61.11
CA ALA A 310 13.44 25.83 60.25
C ALA A 310 14.84 25.76 60.88
N ASP A 311 14.91 25.74 62.22
CA ASP A 311 16.15 25.63 62.97
C ASP A 311 16.62 24.19 63.19
N PHE A 312 15.85 23.20 62.72
CA PHE A 312 16.11 21.77 62.90
C PHE A 312 16.23 21.35 64.38
N SER A 313 15.61 22.12 65.31
CA SER A 313 15.60 21.78 66.74
C SER A 313 14.79 20.51 67.05
N ASP A 314 13.89 20.12 66.14
CA ASP A 314 13.06 18.91 66.19
C ASP A 314 13.44 17.90 65.09
N ALA A 315 14.67 17.96 64.59
CA ALA A 315 15.13 17.10 63.51
C ALA A 315 15.08 15.61 63.89
N VAL A 316 14.66 14.80 62.92
CA VAL A 316 14.70 13.34 62.95
C VAL A 316 15.53 12.86 61.77
N GLN A 317 16.46 11.94 62.01
CA GLN A 317 17.20 11.27 60.95
C GLN A 317 16.25 10.38 60.14
N LEU A 318 16.09 10.70 58.85
CA LEU A 318 15.26 9.95 57.92
C LEU A 318 16.01 8.73 57.40
N VAL A 319 17.23 8.97 56.90
CA VAL A 319 18.08 7.92 56.34
C VAL A 319 19.55 8.32 56.37
N GLU A 320 20.43 7.32 56.43
CA GLU A 320 21.86 7.47 56.23
C GLU A 320 22.29 6.67 55.00
N TYR A 321 23.11 7.29 54.16
CA TYR A 321 23.64 6.71 52.94
C TYR A 321 25.15 6.62 53.05
N GLN A 322 25.68 5.41 52.89
CA GLN A 322 27.11 5.14 52.93
C GLN A 322 27.53 4.30 51.71
N VAL A 323 28.53 4.78 50.98
CA VAL A 323 29.14 4.12 49.82
C VAL A 323 30.30 3.29 50.31
N ASN A 324 30.14 1.97 50.27
CA ASN A 324 31.17 1.02 50.70
C ASN A 324 32.01 0.56 49.50
N SER A 325 31.39 0.44 48.33
CA SER A 325 32.01 -0.02 47.09
C SER A 325 31.63 0.85 45.90
N ILE A 326 32.40 0.74 44.81
CA ILE A 326 32.06 1.35 43.52
C ILE A 326 30.74 0.81 42.93
N PHE A 327 30.29 -0.35 43.41
CA PHE A 327 29.04 -0.98 42.99
C PHE A 327 27.80 -0.40 43.69
N ASP A 328 27.98 0.37 44.77
CA ASP A 328 26.86 1.08 45.42
C ASP A 328 26.51 2.40 44.69
N LEU A 329 27.28 2.75 43.66
CA LEU A 329 27.13 3.99 42.89
C LEU A 329 26.44 3.71 41.55
N GLY A 330 25.48 4.56 41.21
CA GLY A 330 24.83 4.56 39.91
C GLY A 330 24.18 5.88 39.59
N SER A 331 23.40 5.92 38.50
CA SER A 331 22.77 7.15 38.01
C SER A 331 21.79 7.74 39.02
N ILE A 332 20.93 6.90 39.61
CA ILE A 332 19.92 7.27 40.60
C ILE A 332 20.07 6.39 41.82
N MET A 333 20.52 6.97 42.93
CA MET A 333 20.69 6.25 44.20
C MET A 333 19.42 6.43 45.03
N THR A 334 18.68 5.34 45.24
CA THR A 334 17.37 5.37 45.91
C THR A 334 17.46 4.85 47.33
N ARG A 335 16.80 5.51 48.28
CA ARG A 335 16.65 5.03 49.66
C ARG A 335 15.23 5.24 50.16
N LYS A 336 14.67 4.20 50.79
CA LYS A 336 13.39 4.26 51.51
C LYS A 336 13.61 4.40 53.00
N PHE A 337 12.65 5.02 53.67
CA PHE A 337 12.61 5.18 55.12
C PHE A 337 11.16 5.21 55.62
N PRO A 338 10.89 4.97 56.92
CA PRO A 338 9.55 5.03 57.46
C PRO A 338 8.87 6.38 57.18
N THR A 339 7.58 6.36 56.85
CA THR A 339 6.83 7.57 56.52
C THR A 339 6.94 8.60 57.65
N THR A 340 7.55 9.74 57.34
CA THR A 340 7.82 10.81 58.30
C THR A 340 7.32 12.13 57.73
N THR A 341 6.57 12.91 58.51
CA THR A 341 6.08 14.21 58.09
C THR A 341 7.11 15.29 58.40
N CYS A 342 7.56 16.00 57.39
CA CYS A 342 8.58 17.05 57.51
C CYS A 342 8.19 18.26 56.67
N ARG A 343 8.63 19.45 57.08
CA ARG A 343 8.61 20.65 56.23
C ARG A 343 10.00 20.98 55.69
N TYR A 344 11.00 20.86 56.55
CA TYR A 344 12.38 21.13 56.22
C TYR A 344 13.14 19.82 56.12
N VAL A 345 13.98 19.69 55.09
CA VAL A 345 14.88 18.56 54.94
C VAL A 345 16.29 19.09 54.77
N ARG A 346 17.27 18.49 55.46
CA ARG A 346 18.68 18.79 55.25
C ARG A 346 19.47 17.54 54.93
N LEU A 347 20.40 17.67 53.99
CA LEU A 347 21.36 16.63 53.63
C LEU A 347 22.73 17.08 54.10
N ILE A 348 23.30 16.36 55.06
CA ILE A 348 24.63 16.61 55.61
C ILE A 348 25.61 15.68 54.90
N LEU A 349 26.51 16.24 54.10
CA LEU A 349 27.49 15.47 53.32
C LEU A 349 28.70 15.17 54.22
N THR A 350 28.69 14.02 54.88
CA THR A 350 29.67 13.65 55.92
C THR A 350 31.01 13.23 55.33
N GLU A 351 31.01 12.63 54.15
CA GLU A 351 32.22 12.21 53.42
C GLU A 351 32.17 12.68 51.96
N PRO A 352 32.68 13.87 51.63
CA PRO A 352 32.73 14.37 50.25
C PRO A 352 33.57 13.50 49.31
N PHE A 353 33.30 13.57 48.00
CA PHE A 353 34.14 12.92 46.99
C PHE A 353 35.53 13.57 46.97
N LEU A 354 36.59 12.75 46.88
CA LEU A 354 37.97 13.22 46.81
C LEU A 354 38.53 12.99 45.41
N GLN A 355 38.87 14.09 44.71
CA GLN A 355 39.60 14.01 43.44
C GLN A 355 41.12 14.02 43.69
N VAL A 356 41.91 13.53 42.72
CA VAL A 356 43.39 13.57 42.73
C VAL A 356 43.88 14.98 43.14
N LYS A 357 44.79 15.04 44.12
CA LYS A 357 45.26 16.24 44.86
C LYS A 357 44.39 16.71 46.03
N ASN A 358 43.47 15.87 46.52
CA ASN A 358 42.71 16.10 47.77
C ASN A 358 41.71 17.26 47.71
N ASN A 359 41.26 17.64 46.51
CA ASN A 359 40.15 18.59 46.35
C ASN A 359 38.84 17.86 46.60
N GLN A 360 38.08 18.35 47.58
CA GLN A 360 36.73 17.86 47.88
C GLN A 360 35.77 18.33 46.81
N LYS A 361 34.93 17.43 46.31
CA LYS A 361 33.83 17.76 45.40
C LYS A 361 32.53 17.21 45.92
N VAL A 362 31.48 17.98 45.72
CA VAL A 362 30.11 17.55 45.99
C VAL A 362 29.21 18.02 44.86
N GLY A 363 28.25 17.19 44.50
CA GLY A 363 27.22 17.60 43.55
C GLY A 363 26.25 16.49 43.19
N PHE A 364 25.11 16.93 42.69
CA PHE A 364 23.98 16.11 42.29
C PHE A 364 23.34 16.76 41.07
N ALA A 365 22.73 15.95 40.22
CA ALA A 365 21.90 16.44 39.13
C ALA A 365 20.53 16.90 39.62
N GLU A 366 19.95 16.18 40.59
CA GLU A 366 18.63 16.42 41.19
C GLU A 366 18.55 15.66 42.54
N ILE A 367 17.72 16.14 43.47
CA ILE A 367 17.30 15.46 44.69
C ILE A 367 15.78 15.38 44.71
N GLU A 368 15.24 14.17 44.59
CA GLU A 368 13.80 13.95 44.70
C GLU A 368 13.46 13.50 46.13
N LEU A 369 12.48 14.15 46.75
CA LEU A 369 11.88 13.69 48.00
C LEU A 369 10.48 13.19 47.66
N LEU A 370 10.23 11.90 47.90
CA LEU A 370 9.01 11.25 47.40
C LEU A 370 8.10 10.76 48.52
N TYR A 371 6.81 10.72 48.16
CA TYR A 371 5.76 10.03 48.88
C TYR A 371 4.79 9.42 47.88
N GLN A 372 4.53 8.11 47.98
CA GLN A 372 3.64 7.40 47.04
C GLN A 372 4.03 7.55 45.57
N GLY A 373 5.34 7.67 45.30
CA GLY A 373 5.90 7.83 43.95
C GLY A 373 5.89 9.27 43.40
N GLU A 374 5.31 10.24 44.11
CA GLU A 374 5.26 11.65 43.70
C GLU A 374 6.42 12.45 44.31
N ASN A 375 7.13 13.25 43.51
CA ASN A 375 8.20 14.12 43.98
C ASN A 375 7.63 15.41 44.61
N VAL A 376 7.65 15.52 45.93
CA VAL A 376 7.12 16.70 46.65
C VAL A 376 8.13 17.86 46.72
N ALA A 377 9.41 17.60 46.40
CA ALA A 377 10.47 18.60 46.36
C ALA A 377 10.51 19.40 45.06
N GLU A 378 9.82 18.96 44.00
CA GLU A 378 9.86 19.65 42.70
C GLU A 378 9.43 21.12 42.80
N GLY A 379 10.28 22.02 42.31
CA GLY A 379 10.10 23.47 42.32
C GLY A 379 10.20 24.12 43.70
N ARG A 380 10.60 23.38 44.75
CA ARG A 380 10.68 23.91 46.12
C ARG A 380 11.97 24.70 46.37
N PRO A 381 11.95 25.68 47.29
CA PRO A 381 13.15 26.41 47.67
C PRO A 381 14.25 25.49 48.21
N VAL A 382 15.45 25.63 47.65
CA VAL A 382 16.65 24.92 48.05
C VAL A 382 17.80 25.89 48.28
N SER A 383 18.65 25.61 49.26
CA SER A 383 19.85 26.40 49.58
C SER A 383 20.98 25.51 50.10
N SER A 384 22.21 26.03 50.08
CA SER A 384 23.39 25.31 50.58
C SER A 384 24.30 26.24 51.38
N ASN A 385 25.08 25.68 52.31
CA ASN A 385 26.13 26.43 53.01
C ASN A 385 27.44 26.58 52.20
N PHE A 386 27.50 25.97 51.02
CA PHE A 386 28.58 26.09 50.04
C PHE A 386 28.08 26.74 48.75
N LYS A 387 28.99 27.21 47.89
CA LYS A 387 28.67 27.88 46.62
C LYS A 387 28.93 26.99 45.41
N PRO A 388 28.17 27.11 44.32
CA PRO A 388 28.48 26.46 43.06
C PRO A 388 29.88 26.83 42.54
N ASP A 389 30.53 25.92 41.80
CA ASP A 389 31.88 26.10 41.25
C ASP A 389 31.93 27.12 40.09
N SER A 390 30.79 27.42 39.48
CA SER A 390 30.68 28.32 38.33
C SER A 390 29.39 29.13 38.36
N GLN A 391 29.33 30.22 37.60
CA GLN A 391 28.13 31.06 37.46
C GLN A 391 27.03 30.41 36.63
N THR A 392 27.33 29.33 35.90
CA THR A 392 26.33 28.63 35.07
C THR A 392 25.59 27.53 35.82
N ARG A 393 26.00 27.23 37.05
CA ARG A 393 25.33 26.26 37.93
C ARG A 393 24.54 27.00 38.99
N SER A 394 23.33 26.52 39.28
CA SER A 394 22.50 27.02 40.36
C SER A 394 22.29 25.93 41.40
N VAL A 395 22.01 26.33 42.64
CA VAL A 395 21.52 25.39 43.67
C VAL A 395 20.09 24.97 43.36
N ASP A 396 19.33 25.81 42.63
CA ASP A 396 17.95 25.53 42.23
C ASP A 396 17.81 24.27 41.36
N SER A 397 18.88 23.82 40.69
CA SER A 397 18.85 22.60 39.89
C SER A 397 18.78 21.33 40.73
N LEU A 398 18.89 21.41 42.06
CA LEU A 398 18.71 20.25 42.94
C LEU A 398 17.26 19.83 43.12
N THR A 399 16.30 20.67 42.73
CA THR A 399 14.87 20.44 42.93
C THR A 399 14.05 20.95 41.75
N ASP A 400 14.61 21.03 40.54
CA ASP A 400 13.91 21.60 39.38
C ASP A 400 13.19 20.57 38.51
N GLY A 401 13.22 19.29 38.92
CA GLY A 401 12.59 18.17 38.25
C GLY A 401 13.30 17.77 36.96
N ARG A 402 14.56 18.16 36.76
CA ARG A 402 15.29 17.97 35.49
C ARG A 402 16.70 17.48 35.72
N ASN A 403 17.24 16.85 34.69
CA ASN A 403 18.64 16.52 34.59
C ASN A 403 19.23 16.99 33.25
N PHE A 404 20.43 16.54 32.93
CA PHE A 404 21.08 16.90 31.67
C PHE A 404 20.30 16.45 30.42
N TYR A 405 19.45 15.44 30.54
CA TYR A 405 18.68 14.85 29.44
C TYR A 405 17.23 15.33 29.35
N GLY A 406 16.80 16.24 30.22
CA GLY A 406 15.46 16.82 30.20
C GLY A 406 14.73 16.65 31.52
N ASN A 407 13.40 16.54 31.47
CA ASN A 407 12.58 16.27 32.65
C ASN A 407 12.86 14.86 33.19
N ILE A 408 12.87 14.71 34.51
CA ILE A 408 12.90 13.41 35.18
C ILE A 408 11.47 12.85 35.19
N LEU A 409 11.35 11.57 34.88
CA LEU A 409 10.06 10.87 34.84
C LEU A 409 9.90 10.00 36.09
N PRO A 410 8.66 9.75 36.56
CA PRO A 410 8.40 8.68 37.51
C PRO A 410 9.02 7.37 37.04
N LEU A 411 9.59 6.60 37.96
CA LEU A 411 10.37 5.39 37.63
C LEU A 411 9.56 4.40 36.79
N ARG A 412 8.29 4.16 37.14
CA ARG A 412 7.40 3.27 36.39
C ARG A 412 7.20 3.76 34.96
N ASP A 413 6.81 5.02 34.79
CA ASP A 413 6.56 5.64 33.50
C ASP A 413 7.81 5.59 32.62
N TRP A 414 8.99 5.85 33.18
CA TRP A 414 10.26 5.76 32.45
C TRP A 414 10.51 4.37 31.90
N ILE A 415 10.34 3.34 32.74
CA ILE A 415 10.57 1.94 32.38
C ILE A 415 9.55 1.44 31.35
N GLU A 416 8.28 1.82 31.50
CA GLU A 416 7.24 1.54 30.53
C GLU A 416 7.54 2.20 29.17
N GLN A 417 8.06 3.43 29.16
CA GLN A 417 8.49 4.10 27.93
C GLN A 417 9.68 3.41 27.26
N LEU A 418 10.66 2.92 28.04
CA LEU A 418 11.78 2.13 27.50
C LEU A 418 11.29 0.82 26.87
N ALA A 419 10.39 0.10 27.55
CA ALA A 419 9.80 -1.12 27.01
C ALA A 419 9.00 -0.84 25.72
N LEU A 420 8.13 0.16 25.74
CA LEU A 420 7.33 0.55 24.57
C LEU A 420 8.19 0.99 23.39
N ARG A 421 9.27 1.75 23.64
CA ARG A 421 10.23 2.12 22.58
C ARG A 421 10.78 0.89 21.89
N HIS A 422 11.13 -0.15 22.63
CA HIS A 422 11.66 -1.38 22.05
C HIS A 422 10.63 -2.11 21.20
N GLU A 423 9.38 -2.22 21.67
CA GLU A 423 8.30 -2.84 20.88
C GLU A 423 8.10 -2.11 19.55
N LEU A 424 8.03 -0.77 19.59
CA LEU A 424 7.87 0.05 18.41
C LEU A 424 9.07 -0.01 17.47
N GLN A 425 10.31 -0.01 17.99
CA GLN A 425 11.52 -0.16 17.18
C GLN A 425 11.62 -1.54 16.51
N THR A 426 11.07 -2.57 17.13
CA THR A 426 11.02 -3.93 16.58
C THR A 426 9.91 -4.08 15.54
N GLU A 427 8.77 -3.45 15.75
CA GLU A 427 7.64 -3.44 14.82
C GLU A 427 7.92 -2.60 13.56
N ARG A 428 8.51 -1.41 13.72
CA ARG A 428 8.77 -0.44 12.66
C ARG A 428 9.35 -1.04 11.36
N PRO A 429 10.47 -1.79 11.38
CA PRO A 429 11.04 -2.35 10.15
C PRO A 429 10.14 -3.41 9.49
N ARG A 430 9.30 -4.11 10.26
CA ARG A 430 8.33 -5.10 9.72
C ARG A 430 7.24 -4.36 8.93
N VAL A 431 6.68 -3.29 9.49
CA VAL A 431 5.70 -2.42 8.82
C VAL A 431 6.31 -1.80 7.55
N GLU A 432 7.51 -1.24 7.65
CA GLU A 432 8.21 -0.62 6.51
C GLU A 432 8.49 -1.63 5.39
N THR A 433 8.89 -2.85 5.75
CA THR A 433 9.14 -3.92 4.76
C THR A 433 7.86 -4.34 4.05
N GLU A 434 6.77 -4.53 4.80
CA GLU A 434 5.48 -4.91 4.21
C GLU A 434 4.93 -3.81 3.28
N LEU A 435 5.03 -2.54 3.68
CA LEU A 435 4.70 -1.40 2.82
C LEU A 435 5.50 -1.39 1.52
N LYS A 436 6.82 -1.56 1.60
CA LYS A 436 7.70 -1.64 0.43
C LYS A 436 7.31 -2.79 -0.49
N GLN A 437 6.98 -3.97 0.06
CA GLN A 437 6.52 -5.12 -0.72
C GLN A 437 5.20 -4.84 -1.43
N ARG A 438 4.21 -4.24 -0.75
CA ARG A 438 2.92 -3.89 -1.35
C ARG A 438 3.05 -2.86 -2.47
N HIS A 439 3.85 -1.82 -2.26
CA HIS A 439 4.14 -0.83 -3.30
C HIS A 439 4.85 -1.46 -4.51
N ALA A 440 5.78 -2.39 -4.27
CA ALA A 440 6.43 -3.13 -5.35
C ALA A 440 5.41 -3.98 -6.13
N ARG A 441 4.52 -4.72 -5.46
CA ARG A 441 3.46 -5.52 -6.10
C ARG A 441 2.50 -4.65 -6.93
N GLN A 442 2.07 -3.51 -6.40
CA GLN A 442 1.22 -2.56 -7.13
C GLN A 442 1.91 -2.05 -8.39
N LYS A 443 3.19 -1.68 -8.31
CA LYS A 443 3.99 -1.24 -9.47
C LYS A 443 4.14 -2.34 -10.52
N THR A 444 4.40 -3.58 -10.10
CA THR A 444 4.49 -4.72 -11.02
C THR A 444 3.15 -5.00 -11.70
N ASN A 445 2.03 -4.95 -10.97
CA ASN A 445 0.70 -5.14 -11.54
C ASN A 445 0.34 -4.04 -12.53
N PHE A 446 0.66 -2.77 -12.21
CA PHE A 446 0.49 -1.66 -13.13
C PHE A 446 1.30 -1.86 -14.42
N ASN A 447 2.57 -2.25 -14.31
CA ASN A 447 3.41 -2.54 -15.48
C ASN A 447 2.87 -3.70 -16.33
N ARG A 448 2.37 -4.78 -15.70
CA ARG A 448 1.72 -5.91 -16.40
C ARG A 448 0.45 -5.47 -17.14
N LEU A 449 -0.35 -4.62 -16.51
CA LEU A 449 -1.56 -4.07 -17.13
C LEU A 449 -1.21 -3.17 -18.32
N LEU A 450 -0.19 -2.33 -18.18
CA LEU A 450 0.33 -1.48 -19.26
C LEU A 450 0.85 -2.33 -20.45
N LEU A 451 1.63 -3.38 -20.17
CA LEU A 451 2.11 -4.34 -21.18
C LEU A 451 0.96 -5.06 -21.87
N SER A 452 -0.04 -5.51 -21.12
CA SER A 452 -1.22 -6.19 -21.66
C SER A 452 -2.04 -5.26 -22.56
N PHE A 453 -2.21 -3.99 -22.15
CA PHE A 453 -2.87 -2.97 -22.96
C PHE A 453 -2.09 -2.66 -24.24
N ALA A 454 -0.76 -2.52 -24.16
CA ALA A 454 0.10 -2.32 -25.33
C ALA A 454 0.02 -3.50 -26.31
N ALA A 455 0.05 -4.74 -25.80
CA ALA A 455 -0.09 -5.95 -26.62
C ALA A 455 -1.46 -6.01 -27.33
N LEU A 456 -2.54 -5.64 -26.63
CA LEU A 456 -3.89 -5.61 -27.20
C LEU A 456 -4.01 -4.53 -28.30
N LEU A 457 -3.40 -3.37 -28.09
CA LEU A 457 -3.35 -2.30 -29.08
C LEU A 457 -2.57 -2.73 -30.34
N VAL A 458 -1.40 -3.34 -30.16
CA VAL A 458 -0.61 -3.91 -31.27
C VAL A 458 -1.40 -4.99 -32.01
N GLY A 459 -2.04 -5.93 -31.29
CA GLY A 459 -2.88 -6.97 -31.88
C GLY A 459 -4.04 -6.39 -32.70
N THR A 460 -4.70 -5.34 -32.19
CA THR A 460 -5.78 -4.64 -32.90
C THR A 460 -5.27 -3.98 -34.19
N ILE A 461 -4.11 -3.31 -34.13
CA ILE A 461 -3.47 -2.72 -35.32
C ILE A 461 -3.14 -3.79 -36.35
N ILE A 462 -2.56 -4.93 -35.93
CA ILE A 462 -2.25 -6.06 -36.82
C ILE A 462 -3.53 -6.58 -37.49
N ILE A 463 -4.61 -6.78 -36.73
CA ILE A 463 -5.90 -7.24 -37.28
C ILE A 463 -6.42 -6.27 -38.33
N ILE A 464 -6.37 -4.95 -38.06
CA ILE A 464 -6.80 -3.91 -39.01
C ILE A 464 -5.95 -3.96 -40.28
N LEU A 465 -4.62 -4.06 -40.15
CA LEU A 465 -3.69 -4.12 -41.29
C LEU A 465 -3.90 -5.38 -42.14
N VAL A 466 -4.03 -6.54 -41.49
CA VAL A 466 -4.27 -7.82 -42.16
C VAL A 466 -5.60 -7.80 -42.92
N ASN A 467 -6.67 -7.30 -42.30
CA ASN A 467 -7.97 -7.15 -42.96
C ASN A 467 -7.90 -6.21 -44.17
N ARG A 468 -7.11 -5.13 -44.08
CA ARG A 468 -6.88 -4.20 -45.19
C ARG A 468 -6.14 -4.89 -46.35
N ILE A 469 -5.10 -5.67 -46.06
CA ILE A 469 -4.33 -6.42 -47.06
C ILE A 469 -5.22 -7.46 -47.76
N PHE A 470 -6.04 -8.22 -47.01
CA PHE A 470 -6.96 -9.19 -47.59
C PHE A 470 -7.98 -8.54 -48.52
N ARG A 471 -8.58 -7.41 -48.12
CA ARG A 471 -9.51 -6.64 -48.98
C ARG A 471 -8.84 -6.22 -50.28
N GLN A 472 -7.63 -5.68 -50.22
CA GLN A 472 -6.88 -5.26 -51.41
C GLN A 472 -6.55 -6.44 -52.35
N ARG A 473 -6.14 -7.59 -51.80
CA ARG A 473 -5.88 -8.81 -52.58
C ARG A 473 -7.13 -9.33 -53.28
N ALA A 474 -8.26 -9.36 -52.59
CA ALA A 474 -9.53 -9.82 -53.16
C ALA A 474 -9.99 -8.94 -54.33
N ILE A 475 -9.86 -7.61 -54.20
CA ILE A 475 -10.15 -6.66 -55.29
C ILE A 475 -9.23 -6.91 -56.49
N HIS A 476 -7.93 -7.07 -56.25
CA HIS A 476 -6.94 -7.29 -57.31
C HIS A 476 -7.17 -8.62 -58.06
N GLN A 477 -7.48 -9.70 -57.35
CA GLN A 477 -7.80 -11.00 -57.96
C GLN A 477 -9.06 -10.93 -58.82
N THR A 478 -10.09 -10.23 -58.36
CA THR A 478 -11.33 -10.03 -59.11
C THR A 478 -11.05 -9.30 -60.42
N ARG A 479 -10.26 -8.21 -60.39
CA ARG A 479 -9.85 -7.48 -61.59
C ARG A 479 -9.07 -8.36 -62.58
N LYS A 480 -8.15 -9.20 -62.07
CA LYS A 480 -7.38 -10.14 -62.90
C LYS A 480 -8.28 -11.16 -63.61
N HIS A 481 -9.24 -11.75 -62.89
CA HIS A 481 -10.17 -12.72 -63.48
C HIS A 481 -11.03 -12.08 -64.57
N ILE A 482 -11.57 -10.87 -64.34
CA ILE A 482 -12.37 -10.15 -65.34
C ILE A 482 -11.54 -9.83 -66.58
N ALA A 483 -10.29 -9.39 -66.41
CA ALA A 483 -9.40 -9.11 -67.54
C ALA A 483 -9.10 -10.38 -68.37
N ALA A 484 -8.94 -11.54 -67.72
CA ALA A 484 -8.73 -12.82 -68.38
C ALA A 484 -9.98 -13.30 -69.14
N ASP A 485 -11.16 -13.34 -68.47
CA ASP A 485 -12.43 -13.72 -69.10
C ASP A 485 -12.74 -12.86 -70.33
N LEU A 486 -12.44 -11.56 -70.25
CA LEU A 486 -12.60 -10.65 -71.38
C LEU A 486 -11.58 -10.91 -72.48
N HIS A 487 -10.31 -11.09 -72.16
CA HIS A 487 -9.27 -11.37 -73.16
C HIS A 487 -9.68 -12.58 -74.01
N ASP A 488 -10.23 -13.61 -73.38
CA ASP A 488 -10.69 -14.81 -74.07
C ASP A 488 -11.96 -14.55 -74.89
N GLU A 489 -12.96 -13.83 -74.34
CA GLU A 489 -14.19 -13.50 -75.07
C GLU A 489 -13.93 -12.56 -76.27
N LEU A 490 -13.09 -11.54 -76.11
CA LEU A 490 -12.71 -10.63 -77.19
C LEU A 490 -11.82 -11.33 -78.21
N GLY A 491 -10.86 -12.14 -77.77
CA GLY A 491 -9.99 -12.92 -78.65
C GLY A 491 -10.79 -13.87 -79.55
N ALA A 492 -11.74 -14.61 -78.97
CA ALA A 492 -12.64 -15.49 -79.72
C ALA A 492 -13.53 -14.72 -80.70
N ASN A 493 -14.09 -13.58 -80.28
CA ASN A 493 -14.94 -12.76 -81.14
C ASN A 493 -14.18 -12.11 -82.30
N LEU A 494 -12.96 -11.60 -82.05
CA LEU A 494 -12.10 -11.04 -83.09
C LEU A 494 -11.66 -12.10 -84.10
N HIS A 495 -11.34 -13.32 -83.64
CA HIS A 495 -11.03 -14.44 -84.53
C HIS A 495 -12.23 -14.81 -85.41
N ALA A 496 -13.43 -14.89 -84.82
CA ALA A 496 -14.65 -15.15 -85.56
C ALA A 496 -15.01 -14.01 -86.55
N LEU A 497 -14.72 -12.75 -86.21
CA LEU A 497 -14.85 -11.61 -87.14
C LEU A 497 -13.90 -11.76 -88.33
N GLY A 498 -12.64 -12.15 -88.10
CA GLY A 498 -11.66 -12.43 -89.16
C GLY A 498 -12.16 -13.52 -90.12
N LEU A 499 -12.63 -14.66 -89.58
CA LEU A 499 -13.18 -15.75 -90.39
C LEU A 499 -14.41 -15.33 -91.20
N LEU A 500 -15.34 -14.60 -90.57
CA LEU A 500 -16.53 -14.10 -91.28
C LEU A 500 -16.15 -13.10 -92.37
N SER A 501 -15.15 -12.25 -92.13
CA SER A 501 -14.60 -11.32 -93.13
C SER A 501 -14.00 -12.07 -94.32
N ASP A 502 -13.19 -13.11 -94.09
CA ASP A 502 -12.64 -13.96 -95.16
C ASP A 502 -13.76 -14.64 -95.98
N LEU A 503 -14.81 -15.11 -95.30
CA LEU A 503 -15.98 -15.71 -95.94
C LEU A 503 -16.79 -14.70 -96.77
N THR A 504 -16.88 -13.44 -96.34
CA THR A 504 -17.48 -12.37 -97.16
C THR A 504 -16.65 -12.10 -98.41
N GLN A 505 -15.32 -12.08 -98.30
CA GLN A 505 -14.43 -11.84 -99.43
C GLN A 505 -14.52 -12.95 -100.49
N LYS A 506 -14.79 -14.19 -100.07
CA LYS A 506 -15.01 -15.37 -100.95
C LYS A 506 -16.44 -15.48 -101.50
N SER A 507 -17.39 -14.68 -101.02
CA SER A 507 -18.83 -14.80 -101.38
C SER A 507 -19.38 -13.57 -102.13
N LYS A 508 -18.50 -12.78 -102.76
CA LYS A 508 -18.86 -11.50 -103.42
C LYS A 508 -19.89 -11.63 -104.55
N ASP A 509 -19.91 -12.76 -105.24
CA ASP A 509 -20.80 -12.99 -106.40
C ASP A 509 -22.17 -13.59 -106.01
N LYS A 510 -22.49 -13.66 -104.72
CA LYS A 510 -23.75 -14.22 -104.18
C LYS A 510 -24.41 -13.23 -103.20
N PRO A 511 -25.25 -12.31 -103.70
CA PRO A 511 -25.78 -11.18 -102.91
C PRO A 511 -26.46 -11.60 -101.61
N ASP A 512 -27.32 -12.61 -101.64
CA ASP A 512 -28.08 -13.07 -100.46
C ASP A 512 -27.20 -13.70 -99.38
N LYS A 513 -26.08 -14.32 -99.77
CA LYS A 513 -25.14 -14.94 -98.82
C LYS A 513 -24.20 -13.90 -98.23
N LEU A 514 -23.81 -12.91 -99.04
CA LEU A 514 -23.00 -11.77 -98.61
C LEU A 514 -23.75 -10.94 -97.57
N ASP A 515 -25.03 -10.62 -97.80
CA ASP A 515 -25.82 -9.80 -96.88
C ASP A 515 -26.02 -10.48 -95.51
N LYS A 516 -26.28 -11.80 -95.50
CA LYS A 516 -26.34 -12.59 -94.26
C LYS A 516 -25.00 -12.62 -93.50
N LEU A 517 -23.87 -12.68 -94.19
CA LEU A 517 -22.55 -12.65 -93.57
C LEU A 517 -22.22 -11.26 -93.01
N LEU A 518 -22.55 -10.19 -93.74
CA LEU A 518 -22.38 -8.81 -93.28
C LEU A 518 -23.25 -8.50 -92.05
N GLN A 519 -24.50 -8.96 -92.02
CA GLN A 519 -25.35 -8.87 -90.83
C GLN A 519 -24.75 -9.63 -89.64
N ARG A 520 -24.12 -10.79 -89.87
CA ARG A 520 -23.46 -11.58 -88.83
C ARG A 520 -22.20 -10.90 -88.29
N ILE A 521 -21.41 -10.27 -89.17
CA ILE A 521 -20.27 -9.42 -88.79
C ILE A 521 -20.77 -8.24 -87.95
N ARG A 522 -21.77 -7.49 -88.42
CA ARG A 522 -22.33 -6.35 -87.69
C ARG A 522 -22.84 -6.77 -86.30
N GLY A 523 -23.59 -7.87 -86.22
CA GLY A 523 -24.08 -8.42 -84.96
C GLY A 523 -22.95 -8.86 -84.01
N LEU A 524 -21.87 -9.43 -84.53
CA LEU A 524 -20.71 -9.84 -83.74
C LEU A 524 -19.87 -8.64 -83.28
N THR A 525 -19.67 -7.63 -84.12
CA THR A 525 -18.98 -6.37 -83.79
C THR A 525 -19.73 -5.58 -82.71
N GLU A 526 -21.06 -5.47 -82.81
CA GLU A 526 -21.87 -4.80 -81.79
C GLU A 526 -21.77 -5.51 -80.43
N ARG A 527 -21.81 -6.85 -80.42
CA ARG A 527 -21.62 -7.66 -79.21
C ARG A 527 -20.22 -7.50 -78.61
N THR A 528 -19.19 -7.49 -79.47
CA THR A 528 -17.79 -7.31 -79.07
C THR A 528 -17.55 -5.91 -78.49
N GLY A 529 -18.09 -4.88 -79.14
CA GLY A 529 -18.01 -3.50 -78.65
C GLY A 529 -18.83 -3.25 -77.38
N ALA A 530 -19.89 -4.01 -77.13
CA ALA A 530 -20.61 -3.99 -75.86
C ALA A 530 -19.83 -4.69 -74.73
N ALA A 531 -19.16 -5.81 -75.03
CA ALA A 531 -18.30 -6.52 -74.09
C ALA A 531 -17.04 -5.72 -73.70
N ALA A 532 -16.40 -5.05 -74.67
CA ALA A 532 -15.26 -4.18 -74.42
C ALA A 532 -15.63 -2.97 -73.54
N ARG A 533 -16.76 -2.29 -73.84
CA ARG A 533 -17.28 -1.19 -73.02
C ARG A 533 -17.65 -1.62 -71.60
N TYR A 534 -18.21 -2.83 -71.46
CA TYR A 534 -18.48 -3.43 -70.16
C TYR A 534 -17.21 -3.59 -69.31
N CYS A 535 -16.08 -3.94 -69.92
CA CYS A 535 -14.82 -4.04 -69.18
C CYS A 535 -14.21 -2.68 -68.85
N THR A 536 -14.21 -1.72 -69.77
CA THR A 536 -13.69 -0.37 -69.47
C THR A 536 -14.49 0.27 -68.34
N ASP A 537 -15.82 0.19 -68.39
CA ASP A 537 -16.71 0.69 -67.33
C ASP A 537 -16.43 0.01 -65.98
N MET A 538 -15.93 -1.22 -65.97
CA MET A 538 -15.63 -2.00 -64.76
C MET A 538 -14.19 -1.83 -64.25
N LEU A 539 -13.22 -1.62 -65.15
CA LEU A 539 -11.81 -1.36 -64.83
C LEU A 539 -11.60 0.08 -64.36
N GLU A 540 -12.35 1.05 -64.92
CA GLU A 540 -12.32 2.46 -64.52
C GLU A 540 -13.18 2.77 -63.30
N ALA A 541 -14.15 1.90 -62.96
CA ALA A 541 -14.96 2.07 -61.77
C ALA A 541 -14.09 1.94 -60.50
N LYS A 542 -13.73 3.10 -59.94
CA LYS A 542 -13.14 3.18 -58.61
C LYS A 542 -14.16 2.79 -57.52
N GLU A 543 -15.47 3.06 -57.71
CA GLU A 543 -16.55 2.82 -56.72
C GLU A 543 -17.99 2.75 -57.30
N ILE A 544 -18.35 1.86 -58.24
CA ILE A 544 -19.72 1.86 -58.83
C ILE A 544 -20.43 0.51 -58.75
N TYR A 545 -21.77 0.55 -58.56
CA TYR A 545 -22.75 -0.53 -58.28
C TYR A 545 -22.97 -0.87 -56.79
N GLU A 546 -22.71 0.04 -55.86
CA GLU A 546 -23.26 -0.05 -54.50
C GLU A 546 -24.77 0.30 -54.48
N ASP A 547 -25.18 1.28 -55.29
CA ASP A 547 -26.57 1.75 -55.41
C ASP A 547 -27.17 1.36 -56.78
N VAL A 548 -27.97 0.30 -56.78
CA VAL A 548 -28.65 -0.26 -57.99
C VAL A 548 -29.81 0.64 -58.47
N PRO A 549 -30.70 1.13 -57.58
CA PRO A 549 -31.78 2.06 -57.98
C PRO A 549 -31.29 3.26 -58.79
N ASP A 550 -30.24 3.94 -58.33
CA ASP A 550 -29.73 5.13 -59.01
C ASP A 550 -29.10 4.83 -60.37
N GLN A 551 -28.51 3.66 -60.55
CA GLN A 551 -27.99 3.21 -61.84
C GLN A 551 -29.11 2.88 -62.83
N MET A 552 -30.16 2.21 -62.35
CA MET A 552 -31.34 1.90 -63.16
C MET A 552 -32.10 3.18 -63.55
N ARG A 553 -32.25 4.15 -62.66
CA ARG A 553 -32.81 5.48 -62.98
C ARG A 553 -32.01 6.18 -64.08
N ARG A 554 -30.68 6.30 -63.91
CA ARG A 554 -29.79 6.96 -64.88
C ARG A 554 -29.74 6.28 -66.25
N SER A 555 -29.78 4.95 -66.29
CA SER A 555 -29.79 4.20 -67.55
C SER A 555 -31.13 4.31 -68.26
N SER A 556 -32.24 4.29 -67.51
CA SER A 556 -33.58 4.43 -68.08
C SER A 556 -33.78 5.80 -68.73
N SER A 557 -33.44 6.89 -68.02
CA SER A 557 -33.58 8.25 -68.54
C SER A 557 -32.75 8.52 -69.80
N ARG A 558 -31.60 7.86 -69.94
CA ARG A 558 -30.72 7.99 -71.10
C ARG A 558 -31.18 7.19 -72.30
N ILE A 559 -31.71 5.98 -72.08
CA ILE A 559 -32.04 5.04 -73.16
C ILE A 559 -33.44 5.30 -73.70
N LEU A 560 -34.42 5.54 -72.83
CA LEU A 560 -35.81 5.74 -73.23
C LEU A 560 -36.16 7.22 -73.49
N GLN A 561 -35.20 8.00 -74.00
CA GLN A 561 -35.42 9.41 -74.30
C GLN A 561 -36.53 9.55 -75.37
N GLY A 562 -37.66 10.15 -75.00
CA GLY A 562 -38.84 10.29 -75.87
C GLY A 562 -39.94 9.21 -75.69
N ILE A 563 -39.77 8.29 -74.74
CA ILE A 563 -40.78 7.30 -74.32
C ILE A 563 -41.18 7.61 -72.87
N ASP A 564 -42.48 7.65 -72.57
CA ASP A 564 -42.96 7.84 -71.19
C ASP A 564 -42.57 6.62 -70.34
N HIS A 565 -41.70 6.80 -69.34
CA HIS A 565 -41.18 5.70 -68.53
C HIS A 565 -41.45 5.88 -67.04
N GLU A 566 -42.19 4.93 -66.47
CA GLU A 566 -42.43 4.86 -65.03
C GLU A 566 -41.53 3.80 -64.40
N LEU A 567 -40.72 4.18 -63.40
CA LEU A 567 -39.79 3.29 -62.70
C LEU A 567 -40.06 3.30 -61.19
N THR A 568 -40.42 2.14 -60.64
CA THR A 568 -40.73 1.97 -59.21
C THR A 568 -39.84 0.91 -58.56
N PHE A 569 -39.45 1.16 -57.30
CA PHE A 569 -38.66 0.25 -56.49
C PHE A 569 -39.35 -0.02 -55.16
N GLU A 570 -39.40 -1.28 -54.76
CA GLU A 570 -39.83 -1.73 -53.44
C GLU A 570 -38.73 -2.57 -52.79
N GLY A 571 -38.36 -2.23 -51.56
CA GLY A 571 -37.34 -2.96 -50.80
C GLY A 571 -35.89 -2.69 -51.23
N GLU A 572 -35.57 -1.44 -51.57
CA GLU A 572 -34.23 -1.01 -52.01
C GLU A 572 -33.08 -1.49 -51.09
N ALA A 573 -33.30 -1.47 -49.76
CA ALA A 573 -32.30 -1.93 -48.78
C ALA A 573 -31.86 -3.39 -48.99
N GLU A 574 -32.72 -4.25 -49.51
CA GLU A 574 -32.39 -5.67 -49.75
C GLU A 574 -31.46 -5.86 -50.97
N LEU A 575 -31.35 -4.85 -51.85
CA LEU A 575 -30.45 -4.90 -53.02
C LEU A 575 -28.97 -4.93 -52.64
N HIS A 576 -28.60 -4.40 -51.46
CA HIS A 576 -27.21 -4.49 -50.96
C HIS A 576 -26.78 -5.92 -50.61
N ARG A 577 -27.75 -6.84 -50.42
CA ARG A 577 -27.47 -8.26 -50.15
C ARG A 577 -27.06 -9.04 -51.39
N LEU A 578 -27.29 -8.48 -52.58
CA LEU A 578 -26.75 -9.02 -53.83
C LEU A 578 -25.23 -8.92 -53.82
N SER A 579 -24.53 -9.96 -54.29
CA SER A 579 -23.09 -9.83 -54.55
C SER A 579 -22.85 -8.74 -55.59
N PRO A 580 -21.68 -8.07 -55.58
CA PRO A 580 -21.35 -7.03 -56.57
C PRO A 580 -21.61 -7.48 -58.01
N ARG A 581 -21.25 -8.74 -58.33
CA ARG A 581 -21.52 -9.35 -59.64
C ARG A 581 -23.02 -9.40 -59.99
N LYS A 582 -23.88 -9.83 -59.07
CA LYS A 582 -25.33 -9.85 -59.31
C LYS A 582 -25.95 -8.47 -59.44
N ARG A 583 -25.43 -7.46 -58.72
CA ARG A 583 -25.88 -6.06 -58.87
C ARG A 583 -25.58 -5.54 -60.28
N ILE A 584 -24.37 -5.82 -60.76
CA ILE A 584 -23.94 -5.49 -62.13
C ILE A 584 -24.82 -6.20 -63.16
N ASP A 585 -24.96 -7.52 -63.05
CA ASP A 585 -25.71 -8.33 -64.00
C ASP A 585 -27.20 -7.92 -64.06
N LEU A 586 -27.78 -7.51 -62.93
CA LEU A 586 -29.16 -7.01 -62.84
C LEU A 586 -29.33 -5.68 -63.59
N CYS A 587 -28.43 -4.71 -63.38
CA CYS A 587 -28.43 -3.44 -64.12
C CYS A 587 -28.26 -3.66 -65.62
N LEU A 588 -27.44 -4.64 -66.04
CA LEU A 588 -27.23 -4.96 -67.45
C LEU A 588 -28.44 -5.65 -68.08
N PHE A 589 -29.08 -6.57 -67.35
CA PHE A 589 -30.32 -7.20 -67.81
C PHE A 589 -31.40 -6.14 -68.07
N HIS A 590 -31.57 -5.20 -67.14
CA HIS A 590 -32.48 -4.06 -67.29
C HIS A 590 -32.14 -3.22 -68.52
N LYS A 591 -30.87 -2.80 -68.64
CA LYS A 591 -30.39 -2.01 -69.79
C LYS A 591 -30.66 -2.70 -71.14
N GLU A 592 -30.46 -4.01 -71.22
CA GLU A 592 -30.73 -4.79 -72.42
C GLU A 592 -32.23 -4.79 -72.77
N CYS A 593 -33.10 -4.94 -71.77
CA CYS A 593 -34.55 -4.87 -71.97
C CYS A 593 -34.97 -3.49 -72.51
N LEU A 594 -34.46 -2.40 -71.91
CA LEU A 594 -34.76 -1.05 -72.37
C LEU A 594 -34.25 -0.77 -73.79
N THR A 595 -33.06 -1.29 -74.12
CA THR A 595 -32.48 -1.14 -75.45
C THR A 595 -33.33 -1.88 -76.50
N ASN A 596 -33.86 -3.05 -76.15
CA ASN A 596 -34.78 -3.79 -77.03
C ASN A 596 -36.12 -3.06 -77.22
N ILE A 597 -36.66 -2.45 -76.16
CA ILE A 597 -37.85 -1.60 -76.26
C ILE A 597 -37.57 -0.46 -77.26
N LEU A 598 -36.51 0.30 -77.05
CA LEU A 598 -36.15 1.44 -77.91
C LEU A 598 -35.97 1.03 -79.39
N ARG A 599 -35.29 -0.08 -79.67
CA ARG A 599 -34.92 -0.48 -81.03
C ARG A 599 -36.02 -1.20 -81.79
N HIS A 600 -36.93 -1.90 -81.10
CA HIS A 600 -37.78 -2.91 -81.73
C HIS A 600 -39.27 -2.82 -81.40
N SER A 601 -39.68 -2.10 -80.35
CA SER A 601 -41.08 -2.12 -79.89
C SER A 601 -41.98 -1.08 -80.57
N GLY A 602 -41.44 0.09 -80.95
CA GLY A 602 -42.25 1.25 -81.33
C GLY A 602 -43.13 1.79 -80.19
N ALA A 603 -42.86 1.41 -78.95
CA ALA A 603 -43.64 1.79 -77.76
C ALA A 603 -43.57 3.30 -77.49
N THR A 604 -44.68 3.87 -77.04
CA THR A 604 -44.77 5.24 -76.54
C THR A 604 -44.70 5.31 -75.02
N LYS A 605 -44.94 4.18 -74.33
CA LYS A 605 -44.90 4.05 -72.88
C LYS A 605 -44.24 2.74 -72.45
N ALA A 606 -43.42 2.81 -71.40
CA ALA A 606 -42.82 1.67 -70.73
C ALA A 606 -42.93 1.80 -69.20
N THR A 607 -43.03 0.66 -68.51
CA THR A 607 -43.05 0.60 -67.04
C THR A 607 -41.99 -0.40 -66.57
N THR A 608 -41.34 -0.08 -65.47
CA THR A 608 -40.41 -0.97 -64.79
C THR A 608 -40.72 -0.97 -63.30
N ARG A 609 -40.93 -2.16 -62.76
CA ARG A 609 -41.13 -2.36 -61.32
C ARG A 609 -40.14 -3.38 -60.82
N LEU A 610 -39.36 -2.99 -59.82
CA LEU A 610 -38.45 -3.89 -59.10
C LEU A 610 -38.95 -4.06 -57.68
N VAL A 611 -39.20 -5.31 -57.28
CA VAL A 611 -39.56 -5.67 -55.90
C VAL A 611 -38.51 -6.63 -55.35
N ALA A 612 -37.86 -6.23 -54.27
CA ALA A 612 -36.92 -7.05 -53.53
C ALA A 612 -37.43 -7.28 -52.10
N ASN A 613 -37.48 -8.54 -51.68
CA ASN A 613 -37.72 -8.92 -50.29
C ASN A 613 -36.61 -9.85 -49.80
N LYS A 614 -36.62 -10.21 -48.51
CA LYS A 614 -35.56 -11.02 -47.88
C LYS A 614 -35.26 -12.37 -48.55
N LYS A 615 -36.15 -12.89 -49.41
CA LYS A 615 -36.04 -14.23 -50.04
C LYS A 615 -35.85 -14.17 -51.56
N ASN A 616 -36.51 -13.24 -52.25
CA ASN A 616 -36.51 -13.18 -53.70
C ASN A 616 -36.51 -11.74 -54.23
N LEU A 617 -36.08 -11.62 -55.48
CA LEU A 617 -36.13 -10.41 -56.28
C LEU A 617 -36.96 -10.69 -57.53
N GLU A 618 -37.87 -9.78 -57.82
CA GLU A 618 -38.69 -9.75 -59.03
C GLU A 618 -38.47 -8.42 -59.75
N LEU A 619 -38.13 -8.48 -61.03
CA LEU A 619 -38.05 -7.32 -61.92
C LEU A 619 -39.04 -7.53 -63.07
N VAL A 620 -40.01 -6.62 -63.19
CA VAL A 620 -41.03 -6.63 -64.24
C VAL A 620 -40.83 -5.41 -65.13
N ILE A 621 -40.70 -5.63 -66.43
CA ILE A 621 -40.57 -4.57 -67.44
C ILE A 621 -41.69 -4.79 -68.46
N THR A 622 -42.53 -3.77 -68.69
CA THR A 622 -43.65 -3.85 -69.65
C THR A 622 -43.62 -2.66 -70.60
N ASP A 623 -43.80 -2.89 -71.90
CA ASP A 623 -44.00 -1.85 -72.92
C ASP A 623 -45.38 -1.96 -73.58
N ASN A 624 -45.85 -0.89 -74.24
CA ASN A 624 -47.12 -0.85 -74.98
C ASN A 624 -46.94 -0.96 -76.52
N GLY A 625 -45.80 -1.45 -76.99
CA GLY A 625 -45.46 -1.49 -78.42
C GLY A 625 -46.14 -2.62 -79.20
N GLN A 626 -45.57 -2.97 -80.35
CA GLN A 626 -46.13 -3.98 -81.26
C GLN A 626 -46.06 -5.42 -80.74
N GLY A 627 -45.35 -5.67 -79.63
CA GLY A 627 -45.12 -7.00 -79.07
C GLY A 627 -44.13 -7.85 -79.90
N LEU A 628 -43.85 -9.07 -79.45
CA LEU A 628 -43.02 -10.02 -80.18
C LEU A 628 -43.84 -10.67 -81.34
N HIS A 629 -43.32 -10.63 -82.58
CA HIS A 629 -44.02 -11.15 -83.77
C HIS A 629 -44.34 -12.66 -83.65
N SER A 630 -45.56 -13.03 -84.05
CA SER A 630 -46.15 -14.37 -83.93
C SER A 630 -45.53 -15.39 -84.90
N SER A 631 -44.44 -16.04 -84.47
CA SER A 631 -43.96 -17.31 -85.03
C SER A 631 -44.32 -18.44 -84.05
N PRO A 632 -44.48 -19.72 -84.45
CA PRO A 632 -45.04 -20.79 -83.59
C PRO A 632 -44.26 -21.10 -82.31
N GLU A 633 -43.11 -20.46 -82.10
CA GLU A 633 -42.38 -20.43 -80.83
C GLU A 633 -42.20 -18.97 -80.41
N ASN A 634 -42.91 -18.52 -79.37
CA ASN A 634 -42.68 -17.24 -78.67
C ASN A 634 -41.24 -17.19 -78.10
N ARG A 635 -40.25 -16.90 -78.94
CA ARG A 635 -38.84 -16.92 -78.55
C ARG A 635 -38.44 -15.62 -77.86
N ILE A 636 -38.03 -15.75 -76.60
CA ILE A 636 -37.34 -14.70 -75.85
C ILE A 636 -36.10 -14.28 -76.66
N PRO A 637 -35.83 -12.97 -76.86
CA PRO A 637 -34.61 -12.52 -77.53
C PRO A 637 -33.37 -13.18 -76.92
N ASN A 638 -32.49 -13.74 -77.76
CA ASN A 638 -31.30 -14.47 -77.31
C ASN A 638 -30.40 -13.65 -76.37
N SER A 639 -30.37 -12.32 -76.53
CA SER A 639 -29.59 -11.43 -75.64
C SER A 639 -30.19 -11.36 -74.24
N ILE A 640 -31.51 -11.29 -74.11
CA ILE A 640 -32.23 -11.33 -72.82
C ILE A 640 -32.09 -12.71 -72.18
N MET A 641 -32.23 -13.79 -72.96
CA MET A 641 -32.05 -15.15 -72.46
C MET A 641 -30.64 -15.38 -71.89
N ARG A 642 -29.59 -14.97 -72.62
CA ARG A 642 -28.19 -15.05 -72.15
C ARG A 642 -28.00 -14.28 -70.82
N ARG A 643 -28.53 -13.07 -70.71
CA ARG A 643 -28.42 -12.26 -69.48
C ARG A 643 -29.18 -12.88 -68.31
N SER A 644 -30.36 -13.47 -68.55
CA SER A 644 -31.13 -14.17 -67.51
C SER A 644 -30.39 -15.40 -66.96
N GLN A 645 -29.66 -16.12 -67.81
CA GLN A 645 -28.84 -17.28 -67.43
C GLN A 645 -27.63 -16.86 -66.58
N LEU A 646 -26.95 -15.75 -66.94
CA LEU A 646 -25.85 -15.20 -66.14
C LEU A 646 -26.29 -14.81 -64.71
N LEU A 647 -27.53 -14.31 -64.56
CA LEU A 647 -28.13 -14.03 -63.26
C LEU A 647 -28.55 -15.28 -62.47
N GLY A 648 -28.64 -16.44 -63.12
CA GLY A 648 -29.24 -17.66 -62.55
C GLY A 648 -30.72 -17.47 -62.24
N SER A 649 -31.44 -16.75 -63.11
CA SER A 649 -32.82 -16.31 -62.91
C SER A 649 -33.82 -17.08 -63.76
N LYS A 650 -35.08 -17.13 -63.32
CA LYS A 650 -36.22 -17.58 -64.12
C LYS A 650 -36.80 -16.38 -64.85
N ILE A 651 -37.02 -16.52 -66.15
CA ILE A 651 -37.60 -15.48 -67.00
C ILE A 651 -38.92 -15.95 -67.59
N GLN A 652 -39.90 -15.05 -67.61
CA GLN A 652 -41.22 -15.25 -68.19
C GLN A 652 -41.54 -14.06 -69.10
N VAL A 653 -42.06 -14.33 -70.29
CA VAL A 653 -42.45 -13.30 -71.26
C VAL A 653 -43.91 -13.49 -71.63
N GLU A 654 -44.69 -12.43 -71.53
CA GLU A 654 -46.13 -12.43 -71.73
C GLU A 654 -46.53 -11.29 -72.66
N LYS A 655 -47.66 -11.46 -73.35
CA LYS A 655 -48.31 -10.39 -74.12
C LYS A 655 -49.47 -9.84 -73.29
N PRO A 656 -49.40 -8.60 -72.78
CA PRO A 656 -50.51 -7.97 -72.09
C PRO A 656 -51.75 -7.83 -72.99
N GLN A 657 -52.94 -7.77 -72.38
CA GLN A 657 -54.21 -7.56 -73.11
C GLN A 657 -54.22 -6.24 -73.89
N ASP A 658 -53.50 -5.22 -73.40
CA ASP A 658 -53.42 -3.88 -73.98
C ASP A 658 -52.35 -3.74 -75.10
N GLY A 659 -51.68 -4.84 -75.50
CA GLY A 659 -50.58 -4.82 -76.45
C GLY A 659 -49.19 -4.77 -75.79
N GLY A 660 -48.13 -4.85 -76.60
CA GLY A 660 -46.73 -4.82 -76.15
C GLY A 660 -46.17 -6.14 -75.58
N THR A 661 -45.09 -6.03 -74.80
CA THR A 661 -44.38 -7.16 -74.19
C THR A 661 -44.19 -6.93 -72.69
N ARG A 662 -44.45 -7.96 -71.88
CA ARG A 662 -44.11 -7.99 -70.45
C ARG A 662 -43.03 -9.03 -70.20
N ILE A 663 -41.91 -8.60 -69.63
CA ILE A 663 -40.79 -9.46 -69.22
C ILE A 663 -40.71 -9.46 -67.70
N THR A 664 -40.78 -10.65 -67.11
CA THR A 664 -40.67 -10.86 -65.67
C THR A 664 -39.44 -11.72 -65.37
N LEU A 665 -38.54 -11.17 -64.55
CA LEU A 665 -37.31 -11.81 -64.09
C LEU A 665 -37.43 -12.13 -62.60
N LYS A 666 -37.19 -13.38 -62.20
CA LYS A 666 -37.27 -13.84 -60.80
C LYS A 666 -36.06 -14.64 -60.37
N PHE A 667 -35.46 -14.30 -59.23
CA PHE A 667 -34.47 -15.18 -58.59
C PHE A 667 -34.44 -15.03 -57.07
N ASN A 668 -33.96 -16.07 -56.39
CA ASN A 668 -33.87 -16.10 -54.93
C ASN A 668 -32.50 -15.59 -54.46
N PHE A 669 -32.48 -14.88 -53.32
CA PHE A 669 -31.25 -14.68 -52.57
C PHE A 669 -30.83 -16.05 -52.03
N LYS A 670 -29.65 -16.55 -52.42
CA LYS A 670 -29.14 -17.81 -51.86
C LYS A 670 -29.07 -17.66 -50.34
N ARG A 671 -29.70 -18.58 -49.59
CA ARG A 671 -29.45 -18.76 -48.16
C ARG A 671 -27.95 -18.94 -48.01
N LEU A 672 -27.26 -18.05 -47.29
CA LEU A 672 -25.94 -18.36 -46.76
C LEU A 672 -26.12 -19.49 -45.75
N GLY A 673 -26.09 -20.72 -46.23
CA GLY A 673 -25.80 -21.87 -45.40
C GLY A 673 -24.32 -21.80 -45.07
N PHE A 674 -24.01 -21.38 -43.84
CA PHE A 674 -22.74 -21.72 -43.23
C PHE A 674 -22.67 -23.25 -43.18
N ARG A 675 -21.70 -23.82 -43.90
CA ARG A 675 -21.09 -25.09 -43.54
C ARG A 675 -19.68 -24.78 -43.11
#